data_AF-A0A015MZ61-F1
#
_entry.id   AF-A0A015MZ61-F1
#
_cell.length_a   1.000
_cell.length_b   1.000
_cell.length_c   1.000
_cell.angle_alpha   90.00
_cell.angle_beta   90.00
_cell.angle_gamma   90.00
#
_symmetry.space_group_name_H-M   'P 1'
#
loop_
_entity.id
_entity.type
_entity.pdbx_description
1 polymer ?
#
loop_
_entity_poly.entity_id
_entity_poly.type
_entity_poly.pdbx_seq_one_letter_code
_entity_poly.pdbx_strand_id
1 'polypeptide(L)'
;MVVLTCKQCNNICNTVHFQLNFGNWTSGNNDINRFIRDTQLFFHETNQISYVLEWIPFDRFYDIKHIIAKGEVYIANWIDGYMNKWNNENQNWERKNQNMFVILKNLNNLEILKLEYIGTFEPHRVYGVTQNPVTKDYMMIQKDICEKCSYICNAVYFQRNFKIWTSGNNNVDKFIQNTQLLAHNDAEKALEWIPYDKVRGIKCIVKDEIYKANWIDGYINKWDDENQKWKRKNHDMIVILRRFNSPENNLLKFINEIAKYHRVYGITQDPKTKHYMVIFSKMCKKHNDMCNALYFQQNFKNWTSGNNDIDEFIQITQLLSHNTYQISKALEWIPYDRFYNIKCTAKVCGDLHPQNFTDKLYRANWIDGYINKWDDANQNWKRKNQDMIIILKIFNSPENVLLKFISEFIGFHEVYGITKDPETKNFIVAFNEECKKYKHVCNALHFQQNFKNWTSGNSDIDGFVQYIQLSSHSYNACHALEWIPYNKFYDIEYIAKGGFGKVYKANWKDGCIDKWDDENQNWRRKNQNMLVALKSLNNSKNVTLEFMNEITSHCKVNLGRCIVKLYGITQDPETENYAMVLDFAEDGDLRNYLNKNHNKLYLNDKINYLHSITRGLADIHKNELIHRDLHIGNILRFKDLTCITDMGLCKPADYNPSENTKNSTYGILPYIAPEILRGQNYTKASDIYSFGIIMYEVISELPPYHDQ
;
A
#
# COMPACT_ATOMS: atom_id res chain seq x y z
N MET A 1 -70.84 2.56 -32.30
CA MET A 1 -69.43 2.68 -31.88
C MET A 1 -69.22 1.64 -30.79
N VAL A 2 -68.64 0.48 -31.11
CA VAL A 2 -68.35 -0.54 -30.09
C VAL A 2 -67.15 -0.05 -29.30
N VAL A 3 -67.36 0.34 -28.04
CA VAL A 3 -66.24 0.64 -27.13
C VAL A 3 -65.60 -0.70 -26.78
N LEU A 4 -64.49 -1.03 -27.42
CA LEU A 4 -63.70 -2.21 -27.07
C LEU A 4 -63.00 -1.93 -25.74
N THR A 5 -63.57 -2.40 -24.64
CA THR A 5 -62.89 -2.45 -23.35
C THR A 5 -62.06 -3.72 -23.25
N CYS A 6 -60.87 -3.63 -22.67
CA CYS A 6 -60.04 -4.81 -22.44
C CYS A 6 -60.75 -5.75 -21.45
N LYS A 7 -60.90 -7.03 -21.79
CA LYS A 7 -61.57 -8.03 -20.92
C LYS A 7 -60.89 -8.22 -19.57
N GLN A 8 -59.61 -7.87 -19.44
CA GLN A 8 -58.81 -8.10 -18.23
C GLN A 8 -58.80 -6.88 -17.28
N CYS A 9 -58.74 -5.65 -17.80
CA CYS A 9 -58.67 -4.44 -16.97
C CYS A 9 -59.92 -3.54 -17.08
N ASN A 10 -60.93 -3.96 -17.84
CA ASN A 10 -62.23 -3.32 -18.04
C ASN A 10 -62.17 -1.83 -18.47
N ASN A 11 -61.05 -1.42 -19.08
CA ASN A 11 -60.75 -0.06 -19.56
C ASN A 11 -60.15 -0.11 -20.98
N ILE A 12 -60.07 1.04 -21.66
CA ILE A 12 -59.25 1.17 -22.88
C ILE A 12 -57.78 1.19 -22.46
N CYS A 13 -57.02 0.18 -22.87
CA CYS A 13 -55.60 0.01 -22.54
C CYS A 13 -54.78 -0.36 -23.79
N ASN A 14 -53.45 -0.45 -23.65
CA ASN A 14 -52.53 -0.75 -24.77
C ASN A 14 -52.95 -2.00 -25.57
N THR A 15 -53.44 -3.03 -24.88
CA THR A 15 -53.93 -4.27 -25.49
C THR A 15 -55.05 -4.04 -26.51
N VAL A 16 -55.97 -3.11 -26.23
CA VAL A 16 -57.07 -2.78 -27.16
C VAL A 16 -56.52 -2.14 -28.43
N HIS A 17 -55.53 -1.24 -28.29
CA HIS A 17 -54.88 -0.60 -29.43
C HIS A 17 -54.08 -1.59 -30.29
N PHE A 18 -53.43 -2.58 -29.68
CA PHE A 18 -52.77 -3.66 -30.42
C PHE A 18 -53.78 -4.57 -31.14
N GLN A 19 -54.89 -4.93 -30.49
CA GLN A 19 -55.94 -5.75 -31.10
C GLN A 19 -56.53 -5.14 -32.37
N LEU A 20 -56.65 -3.81 -32.42
CA LEU A 20 -57.12 -3.07 -33.59
C LEU A 20 -56.11 -3.06 -34.75
N ASN A 21 -54.83 -3.35 -34.50
CA ASN A 21 -53.73 -3.17 -35.45
C ASN A 21 -52.86 -4.42 -35.66
N PHE A 22 -53.32 -5.62 -35.29
CA PHE A 22 -52.54 -6.85 -35.46
C PHE A 22 -52.10 -7.12 -36.91
N GLY A 23 -52.86 -6.64 -37.89
CA GLY A 23 -52.51 -6.76 -39.30
C GLY A 23 -51.21 -6.04 -39.69
N ASN A 24 -50.72 -5.10 -38.88
CA ASN A 24 -49.52 -4.31 -39.19
C ASN A 24 -48.20 -5.02 -38.80
N TRP A 25 -48.27 -6.18 -38.12
CA TRP A 25 -47.11 -6.84 -37.49
C TRP A 25 -46.87 -8.26 -37.99
N THR A 26 -47.18 -8.53 -39.26
CA THR A 26 -47.11 -9.89 -39.81
C THR A 26 -45.75 -10.20 -40.44
N SER A 27 -45.11 -11.24 -39.93
CA SER A 27 -43.85 -11.81 -40.43
C SER A 27 -44.00 -12.80 -41.59
N GLY A 28 -45.23 -13.19 -41.93
CA GLY A 28 -45.51 -14.33 -42.80
C GLY A 28 -45.35 -15.71 -42.14
N ASN A 29 -44.86 -15.80 -40.89
CA ASN A 29 -44.78 -17.03 -40.11
C ASN A 29 -45.77 -17.02 -38.93
N ASN A 30 -46.62 -18.05 -38.85
CA ASN A 30 -47.70 -18.12 -37.86
C ASN A 30 -47.21 -18.20 -36.41
N ASP A 31 -46.07 -18.87 -36.16
CA ASP A 31 -45.50 -19.02 -34.82
C ASP A 31 -44.90 -17.71 -34.31
N ILE A 32 -44.18 -16.98 -35.17
CA ILE A 32 -43.62 -15.66 -34.84
C ILE A 32 -44.74 -14.64 -34.66
N ASN A 33 -45.76 -14.67 -35.52
CA ASN A 33 -46.92 -13.80 -35.38
C ASN A 33 -47.68 -14.09 -34.08
N ARG A 34 -47.81 -15.36 -33.70
CA ARG A 34 -48.39 -15.74 -32.41
C ARG A 34 -47.53 -15.23 -31.25
N PHE A 35 -46.23 -15.47 -31.29
CA PHE A 35 -45.29 -15.00 -30.26
C PHE A 35 -45.35 -13.48 -30.03
N ILE A 36 -45.32 -12.68 -31.12
CA ILE A 36 -45.45 -11.22 -31.04
C ILE A 36 -46.80 -10.83 -30.44
N ARG A 37 -47.91 -11.41 -30.92
CA ARG A 37 -49.25 -11.13 -30.40
C ARG A 37 -49.41 -11.48 -28.92
N ASP A 38 -48.85 -12.61 -28.48
CA ASP A 38 -48.91 -13.04 -27.09
C ASP A 38 -48.23 -12.01 -26.17
N THR A 39 -47.08 -11.45 -26.59
CA THR A 39 -46.43 -10.36 -25.84
C THR A 39 -47.25 -9.06 -25.84
N GLN A 40 -47.88 -8.71 -26.97
CA GLN A 40 -48.75 -7.52 -27.08
C GLN A 40 -50.02 -7.63 -26.23
N LEU A 41 -50.53 -8.84 -26.03
CA LEU A 41 -51.72 -9.12 -25.22
C LEU A 41 -51.42 -9.19 -23.71
N PHE A 42 -50.18 -9.50 -23.33
CA PHE A 42 -49.78 -9.70 -21.94
C PHE A 42 -49.59 -8.40 -21.14
N PHE A 43 -49.17 -7.29 -21.79
CA PHE A 43 -48.84 -6.03 -21.11
C PHE A 43 -49.95 -4.98 -21.27
N HIS A 44 -50.67 -4.71 -20.18
CA HIS A 44 -51.85 -3.83 -20.18
C HIS A 44 -51.54 -2.37 -19.80
N GLU A 45 -50.53 -2.14 -18.95
CA GLU A 45 -50.23 -0.80 -18.43
C GLU A 45 -49.37 0.04 -19.39
N THR A 46 -49.53 1.36 -19.33
CA THR A 46 -48.81 2.33 -20.19
C THR A 46 -47.30 2.33 -19.98
N ASN A 47 -46.84 2.04 -18.76
CA ASN A 47 -45.43 1.90 -18.37
C ASN A 47 -44.80 0.57 -18.86
N GLN A 48 -45.58 -0.38 -19.36
CA GLN A 48 -45.12 -1.71 -19.80
C GLN A 48 -44.96 -1.83 -21.32
N ILE A 49 -45.12 -0.74 -22.07
CA ILE A 49 -44.97 -0.75 -23.53
C ILE A 49 -43.56 -1.14 -23.99
N SER A 50 -42.53 -0.87 -23.17
CA SER A 50 -41.13 -1.18 -23.47
C SER A 50 -40.76 -2.67 -23.42
N TYR A 51 -41.72 -3.53 -23.07
CA TYR A 51 -41.60 -4.99 -23.00
C TYR A 51 -42.36 -5.68 -24.14
N VAL A 52 -43.09 -4.91 -24.95
CA VAL A 52 -43.89 -5.43 -26.06
C VAL A 52 -43.01 -5.62 -27.29
N LEU A 53 -43.10 -6.78 -27.93
CA LEU A 53 -42.37 -7.09 -29.15
C LEU A 53 -43.13 -6.64 -30.39
N GLU A 54 -42.36 -6.34 -31.44
CA GLU A 54 -42.89 -6.01 -32.75
C GLU A 54 -42.17 -6.73 -33.88
N TRP A 55 -42.84 -6.83 -35.03
CA TRP A 55 -42.19 -7.22 -36.28
C TRP A 55 -41.54 -6.00 -36.90
N ILE A 56 -40.23 -6.09 -37.17
CA ILE A 56 -39.48 -5.00 -37.78
C ILE A 56 -39.02 -5.43 -39.18
N PRO A 57 -39.51 -4.79 -40.26
CA PRO A 57 -39.03 -5.07 -41.60
C PRO A 57 -37.51 -4.84 -41.73
N PHE A 58 -36.81 -5.75 -42.39
CA PHE A 58 -35.34 -5.77 -42.40
C PHE A 58 -34.74 -4.55 -43.12
N ASP A 59 -35.47 -3.96 -44.06
CA ASP A 59 -35.11 -2.74 -44.78
C ASP A 59 -35.14 -1.47 -43.90
N ARG A 60 -35.64 -1.59 -42.65
CA ARG A 60 -35.55 -0.53 -41.63
C ARG A 60 -34.20 -0.50 -40.90
N PHE A 61 -33.28 -1.39 -41.27
CA PHE A 61 -31.91 -1.44 -40.73
C PHE A 61 -30.87 -1.00 -41.77
N TYR A 62 -29.88 -0.21 -41.34
CA TYR A 62 -28.73 0.18 -42.16
C TYR A 62 -27.42 0.09 -41.37
N ASP A 63 -26.29 0.19 -42.07
CA ASP A 63 -24.93 0.03 -41.50
C ASP A 63 -24.72 -1.28 -40.72
N ILE A 64 -25.31 -2.38 -41.20
CA ILE A 64 -25.24 -3.69 -40.54
C ILE A 64 -23.79 -4.20 -40.54
N LYS A 65 -23.22 -4.42 -39.36
CA LYS A 65 -21.81 -4.82 -39.13
C LYS A 65 -21.74 -6.07 -38.26
N HIS A 66 -20.84 -6.98 -38.60
CA HIS A 66 -20.61 -8.22 -37.88
C HIS A 66 -19.57 -8.06 -36.74
N ILE A 67 -19.81 -8.68 -35.57
CA ILE A 67 -19.01 -8.42 -34.36
C ILE A 67 -18.09 -9.60 -33.96
N ILE A 68 -18.43 -10.87 -34.23
CA ILE A 68 -17.68 -12.04 -33.74
C ILE A 68 -17.47 -13.10 -34.84
N ALA A 69 -16.21 -13.46 -35.13
CA ALA A 69 -15.83 -14.44 -36.18
C ALA A 69 -16.27 -15.90 -35.95
N LYS A 70 -17.07 -16.19 -34.90
CA LYS A 70 -17.63 -17.53 -34.61
C LYS A 70 -19.08 -17.47 -34.07
N GLY A 71 -19.94 -16.64 -34.67
CA GLY A 71 -21.41 -16.76 -34.52
C GLY A 71 -22.18 -15.44 -34.58
N GLU A 72 -22.92 -15.23 -35.68
CA GLU A 72 -24.34 -14.82 -35.72
C GLU A 72 -24.84 -13.62 -34.87
N VAL A 73 -23.99 -12.63 -34.63
CA VAL A 73 -24.38 -11.36 -34.00
C VAL A 73 -23.93 -10.16 -34.83
N TYR A 74 -24.87 -9.26 -35.12
CA TYR A 74 -24.67 -8.05 -35.89
C TYR A 74 -25.06 -6.81 -35.07
N ILE A 75 -24.43 -5.66 -35.32
CA ILE A 75 -24.94 -4.34 -34.91
C ILE A 75 -25.55 -3.67 -36.14
N ALA A 76 -26.67 -2.97 -35.97
CA ALA A 76 -27.31 -2.17 -37.01
C ALA A 76 -27.89 -0.88 -36.45
N ASN A 77 -28.11 0.11 -37.32
CA ASN A 77 -28.93 1.28 -37.02
C ASN A 77 -30.38 1.00 -37.41
N TRP A 78 -31.31 1.22 -36.49
CA TRP A 78 -32.75 1.07 -36.70
C TRP A 78 -33.40 2.44 -36.92
N ILE A 79 -34.02 2.63 -38.09
CA ILE A 79 -34.59 3.92 -38.52
C ILE A 79 -35.74 4.37 -37.61
N ASP A 80 -36.68 3.48 -37.30
CA ASP A 80 -37.94 3.86 -36.66
C ASP A 80 -37.80 4.20 -35.17
N GLY A 81 -36.90 3.51 -34.47
CA GLY A 81 -36.86 3.54 -33.01
C GLY A 81 -38.04 2.80 -32.37
N TYR A 82 -38.02 2.69 -31.04
CA TYR A 82 -38.97 1.84 -30.31
C TYR A 82 -40.31 2.51 -30.03
N MET A 83 -41.36 1.70 -29.86
CA MET A 83 -42.70 2.14 -29.48
C MET A 83 -42.71 2.78 -28.08
N ASN A 84 -43.25 3.99 -27.95
CA ASN A 84 -43.27 4.74 -26.69
C ASN A 84 -44.67 4.95 -26.11
N LYS A 85 -45.64 5.45 -26.88
CA LYS A 85 -47.03 5.60 -26.40
C LYS A 85 -48.00 5.64 -27.57
N TRP A 86 -49.26 5.32 -27.31
CA TRP A 86 -50.32 5.45 -28.31
C TRP A 86 -50.74 6.91 -28.47
N ASN A 87 -50.86 7.38 -29.71
CA ASN A 87 -51.38 8.70 -30.03
C ASN A 87 -52.82 8.57 -30.55
N ASN A 88 -53.76 9.13 -29.80
CA ASN A 88 -55.19 9.06 -30.10
C ASN A 88 -55.61 9.94 -31.30
N GLU A 89 -54.85 10.97 -31.63
CA GLU A 89 -55.17 11.87 -32.76
C GLU A 89 -54.82 11.19 -34.09
N ASN A 90 -53.65 10.56 -34.16
CA ASN A 90 -53.15 9.92 -35.37
C ASN A 90 -53.46 8.41 -35.44
N GLN A 91 -54.10 7.85 -34.39
CA GLN A 91 -54.41 6.42 -34.25
C GLN A 91 -53.19 5.53 -34.57
N ASN A 92 -52.02 5.89 -34.02
CA ASN A 92 -50.76 5.18 -34.25
C ASN A 92 -49.82 5.26 -33.03
N TRP A 93 -48.82 4.37 -32.98
CA TRP A 93 -47.79 4.37 -31.95
C TRP A 93 -46.73 5.44 -32.21
N GLU A 94 -46.51 6.33 -31.24
CA GLU A 94 -45.38 7.26 -31.26
C GLU A 94 -44.06 6.51 -31.05
N ARG A 95 -43.08 6.84 -31.88
CA ARG A 95 -41.73 6.31 -31.81
C ARG A 95 -40.79 7.20 -31.01
N LYS A 96 -39.83 6.61 -30.31
CA LYS A 96 -38.70 7.31 -29.67
C LYS A 96 -37.36 6.71 -30.11
N ASN A 97 -36.32 7.52 -30.05
CA ASN A 97 -34.95 7.17 -30.43
C ASN A 97 -34.85 6.63 -31.86
N GLN A 98 -35.32 7.43 -32.83
CA GLN A 98 -35.09 7.17 -34.25
C GLN A 98 -33.59 7.09 -34.55
N ASN A 99 -33.20 6.26 -35.52
CA ASN A 99 -31.80 5.98 -35.86
C ASN A 99 -30.95 5.42 -34.71
N MET A 100 -31.54 4.58 -33.85
CA MET A 100 -30.82 4.00 -32.72
C MET A 100 -30.06 2.72 -33.07
N PHE A 101 -29.01 2.44 -32.29
CA PHE A 101 -28.26 1.19 -32.40
C PHE A 101 -29.02 0.02 -31.76
N VAL A 102 -29.00 -1.12 -32.46
CA VAL A 102 -29.56 -2.38 -32.01
C VAL A 102 -28.61 -3.53 -32.31
N ILE A 103 -28.73 -4.60 -31.53
CA ILE A 103 -28.02 -5.86 -31.77
C ILE A 103 -28.97 -6.84 -32.44
N LEU A 104 -28.61 -7.35 -33.62
CA LEU A 104 -29.34 -8.41 -34.32
C LEU A 104 -28.66 -9.74 -34.02
N LYS A 105 -29.38 -10.65 -33.36
CA LYS A 105 -28.88 -11.99 -33.01
C LYS A 105 -29.68 -13.06 -33.72
N ASN A 106 -29.01 -14.00 -34.40
CA ASN A 106 -29.71 -15.08 -35.10
C ASN A 106 -30.50 -15.99 -34.13
N LEU A 107 -31.66 -16.47 -34.57
CA LEU A 107 -32.52 -17.40 -33.84
C LEU A 107 -32.30 -18.82 -34.36
N ASN A 108 -31.30 -19.50 -33.79
CA ASN A 108 -30.88 -20.83 -34.24
C ASN A 108 -31.88 -21.95 -33.90
N ASN A 109 -32.82 -21.70 -32.99
CA ASN A 109 -33.88 -22.64 -32.62
C ASN A 109 -35.18 -21.88 -32.28
N LEU A 110 -36.26 -22.17 -33.01
CA LEU A 110 -37.58 -21.58 -32.80
C LEU A 110 -38.25 -22.07 -31.50
N GLU A 111 -37.73 -23.10 -30.83
CA GLU A 111 -38.24 -23.56 -29.52
C GLU A 111 -38.15 -22.51 -28.40
N ILE A 112 -37.25 -21.52 -28.55
CA ILE A 112 -37.13 -20.37 -27.63
C ILE A 112 -38.40 -19.49 -27.64
N LEU A 113 -39.27 -19.62 -28.65
CA LEU A 113 -40.51 -18.85 -28.80
C LEU A 113 -41.71 -19.46 -28.03
N LYS A 114 -41.53 -20.54 -27.27
CA LYS A 114 -42.59 -21.13 -26.43
C LYS A 114 -42.82 -20.30 -25.14
N LEU A 115 -44.09 -20.06 -24.79
CA LEU A 115 -44.56 -19.24 -23.65
C LEU A 115 -43.89 -19.58 -22.29
N GLU A 116 -43.55 -20.84 -22.03
CA GLU A 116 -42.86 -21.28 -20.80
C GLU A 116 -41.47 -20.64 -20.63
N TYR A 117 -40.84 -20.18 -21.71
CA TYR A 117 -39.58 -19.45 -21.67
C TYR A 117 -39.76 -17.94 -21.48
N ILE A 118 -40.95 -17.36 -21.64
CA ILE A 118 -41.15 -15.91 -21.47
C ILE A 118 -40.89 -15.46 -20.02
N GLY A 119 -41.07 -16.35 -19.04
CA GLY A 119 -40.71 -16.11 -17.64
C GLY A 119 -39.20 -16.18 -17.32
N THR A 120 -38.40 -16.85 -18.17
CA THR A 120 -36.92 -16.90 -18.08
C THR A 120 -36.24 -15.97 -19.07
N PHE A 121 -36.97 -15.53 -20.09
CA PHE A 121 -36.61 -14.52 -21.06
C PHE A 121 -36.62 -13.16 -20.35
N GLU A 122 -35.69 -12.27 -20.70
CA GLU A 122 -35.66 -10.90 -20.21
C GLU A 122 -36.35 -9.99 -21.25
N PRO A 123 -37.70 -9.90 -21.29
CA PRO A 123 -38.42 -9.11 -22.31
C PRO A 123 -38.05 -7.62 -22.27
N HIS A 124 -37.47 -7.17 -21.15
CA HIS A 124 -36.91 -5.84 -21.01
C HIS A 124 -35.68 -5.56 -21.89
N ARG A 125 -35.13 -6.56 -22.60
CA ARG A 125 -33.92 -6.46 -23.43
C ARG A 125 -34.13 -6.67 -24.93
N VAL A 126 -35.38 -6.84 -25.39
CA VAL A 126 -35.69 -7.14 -26.80
C VAL A 126 -36.73 -6.16 -27.33
N TYR A 127 -36.54 -5.66 -28.54
CA TYR A 127 -37.50 -4.79 -29.23
C TYR A 127 -38.44 -5.57 -30.15
N GLY A 128 -37.94 -6.64 -30.79
CA GLY A 128 -38.74 -7.34 -31.77
C GLY A 128 -38.00 -8.45 -32.51
N VAL A 129 -38.61 -8.89 -33.60
CA VAL A 129 -38.07 -9.90 -34.51
C VAL A 129 -38.06 -9.34 -35.93
N THR A 130 -37.03 -9.70 -36.70
CA THR A 130 -36.91 -9.44 -38.14
C THR A 130 -36.50 -10.72 -38.87
N GLN A 131 -36.48 -10.69 -40.19
CA GLN A 131 -35.97 -11.79 -41.01
C GLN A 131 -35.00 -11.25 -42.04
N ASN A 132 -33.82 -11.87 -42.12
CA ASN A 132 -32.87 -11.55 -43.17
C ASN A 132 -33.46 -11.98 -44.53
N PRO A 133 -33.63 -11.05 -45.50
CA PRO A 133 -34.28 -11.35 -46.76
C PRO A 133 -33.45 -12.31 -47.64
N VAL A 134 -32.13 -12.39 -47.41
CA VAL A 134 -31.20 -13.24 -48.15
C VAL A 134 -31.13 -14.63 -47.53
N THR A 135 -30.79 -14.73 -46.25
CA THR A 135 -30.60 -16.05 -45.60
C THR A 135 -31.91 -16.69 -45.16
N LYS A 136 -32.99 -15.91 -45.08
CA LYS A 136 -34.30 -16.28 -44.51
C LYS A 136 -34.29 -16.59 -43.02
N ASP A 137 -33.16 -16.37 -42.36
CA ASP A 137 -33.04 -16.54 -40.92
C ASP A 137 -33.79 -15.45 -40.16
N TYR A 138 -34.46 -15.85 -39.08
CA TYR A 138 -35.09 -14.91 -38.16
C TYR A 138 -34.05 -14.39 -37.17
N MET A 139 -34.07 -13.09 -36.93
CA MET A 139 -33.14 -12.42 -36.02
C MET A 139 -33.92 -11.67 -34.95
N MET A 140 -33.43 -11.76 -33.73
CA MET A 140 -33.94 -11.03 -32.59
C MET A 140 -33.24 -9.67 -32.49
N ILE A 141 -34.03 -8.60 -32.32
CA ILE A 141 -33.52 -7.24 -32.13
C ILE A 141 -33.38 -6.97 -30.63
N GLN A 142 -32.15 -6.98 -30.12
CA GLN A 142 -31.84 -6.72 -28.72
C GLN A 142 -31.44 -5.26 -28.48
N LYS A 143 -31.70 -4.78 -27.26
CA LYS A 143 -31.25 -3.47 -26.79
C LYS A 143 -29.72 -3.45 -26.72
N ASP A 144 -29.10 -2.44 -27.31
CA ASP A 144 -27.65 -2.23 -27.21
C ASP A 144 -27.29 -1.55 -25.87
N ILE A 145 -27.50 -2.28 -24.78
CA ILE A 145 -27.25 -1.84 -23.39
C ILE A 145 -26.07 -2.61 -22.80
N CYS A 146 -25.32 -1.97 -21.91
CA CYS A 146 -24.19 -2.59 -21.24
C CYS A 146 -24.67 -3.65 -20.24
N GLU A 147 -24.14 -4.88 -20.32
CA GLU A 147 -24.47 -5.96 -19.38
C GLU A 147 -24.21 -5.59 -17.92
N LYS A 148 -23.12 -4.86 -17.65
CA LYS A 148 -22.73 -4.44 -16.30
C LYS A 148 -23.60 -3.31 -15.74
N CYS A 149 -24.02 -2.39 -16.61
CA CYS A 149 -24.73 -1.18 -16.18
C CYS A 149 -26.26 -1.29 -16.33
N SER A 150 -26.74 -2.21 -17.16
CA SER A 150 -28.15 -2.35 -17.55
C SER A 150 -28.75 -1.11 -18.25
N TYR A 151 -27.89 -0.19 -18.73
CA TYR A 151 -28.24 0.97 -19.56
C TYR A 151 -27.11 1.26 -20.57
N ILE A 152 -27.33 2.19 -21.50
CA ILE A 152 -26.30 2.64 -22.46
C ILE A 152 -25.28 3.51 -21.72
N CYS A 153 -24.05 3.03 -21.58
CA CYS A 153 -22.98 3.75 -20.91
C CYS A 153 -21.84 4.11 -21.88
N ASN A 154 -20.84 4.85 -21.41
CA ASN A 154 -19.71 5.29 -22.23
C ASN A 154 -18.98 4.13 -22.93
N ALA A 155 -18.85 2.97 -22.28
CA ALA A 155 -18.23 1.78 -22.87
C ALA A 155 -18.95 1.30 -24.15
N VAL A 156 -20.29 1.39 -24.18
CA VAL A 156 -21.09 1.06 -25.36
C VAL A 156 -20.86 2.08 -26.46
N TYR A 157 -20.86 3.38 -26.13
CA TYR A 157 -20.55 4.43 -27.09
C TYR A 157 -19.13 4.31 -27.67
N PHE A 158 -18.14 3.92 -26.87
CA PHE A 158 -16.80 3.63 -27.37
C PHE A 158 -16.78 2.42 -28.31
N GLN A 159 -17.44 1.32 -27.94
CA GLN A 159 -17.52 0.11 -28.76
C GLN A 159 -18.09 0.39 -30.15
N ARG A 160 -19.13 1.24 -30.25
CA ARG A 160 -19.70 1.70 -31.53
C ARG A 160 -18.70 2.44 -32.42
N ASN A 161 -17.66 3.03 -31.83
CA ASN A 161 -16.75 3.98 -32.46
C ASN A 161 -15.28 3.51 -32.52
N PHE A 162 -14.97 2.24 -32.25
CA PHE A 162 -13.58 1.74 -32.23
C PHE A 162 -12.76 2.03 -33.51
N LYS A 163 -13.43 2.12 -34.66
CA LYS A 163 -12.78 2.45 -35.93
C LYS A 163 -12.18 3.86 -35.99
N ILE A 164 -12.53 4.75 -35.05
CA ILE A 164 -12.03 6.13 -35.01
C ILE A 164 -10.60 6.20 -34.45
N TRP A 165 -10.25 5.33 -33.50
CA TRP A 165 -8.98 5.41 -32.75
C TRP A 165 -8.00 4.30 -33.14
N THR A 166 -7.76 4.16 -34.44
CA THR A 166 -6.82 3.17 -34.97
C THR A 166 -5.46 3.79 -35.28
N SER A 167 -4.43 3.14 -34.77
CA SER A 167 -3.01 3.43 -35.02
C SER A 167 -2.45 2.69 -36.23
N GLY A 168 -3.20 1.71 -36.76
CA GLY A 168 -2.70 0.72 -37.72
C GLY A 168 -1.92 -0.43 -37.08
N ASN A 169 -1.72 -0.43 -35.75
CA ASN A 169 -1.13 -1.54 -34.99
C ASN A 169 -2.18 -2.21 -34.11
N ASN A 170 -2.44 -3.50 -34.35
CA ASN A 170 -3.47 -4.28 -33.65
C ASN A 170 -3.26 -4.34 -32.11
N ASN A 171 -2.02 -4.36 -31.63
CA ASN A 171 -1.73 -4.45 -30.20
C ASN A 171 -2.04 -3.13 -29.49
N VAL A 172 -1.63 -2.01 -30.09
CA VAL A 172 -1.92 -0.66 -29.56
C VAL A 172 -3.42 -0.39 -29.62
N ASP A 173 -4.07 -0.74 -30.73
CA ASP A 173 -5.51 -0.55 -30.92
C ASP A 173 -6.30 -1.37 -29.89
N LYS A 174 -5.93 -2.64 -29.69
CA LYS A 174 -6.56 -3.50 -28.67
C LYS A 174 -6.35 -2.96 -27.25
N PHE A 175 -5.17 -2.42 -26.95
CA PHE A 175 -4.92 -1.80 -25.65
C PHE A 175 -5.81 -0.58 -25.41
N ILE A 176 -5.90 0.33 -26.38
CA ILE A 176 -6.77 1.51 -26.33
C ILE A 176 -8.23 1.07 -26.13
N GLN A 177 -8.72 0.13 -26.93
CA GLN A 177 -10.08 -0.41 -26.85
C GLN A 177 -10.37 -1.02 -25.47
N ASN A 178 -9.42 -1.76 -24.87
CA ASN A 178 -9.59 -2.30 -23.52
C ASN A 178 -9.78 -1.18 -22.48
N THR A 179 -9.03 -0.09 -22.56
CA THR A 179 -9.22 1.05 -21.63
C THR A 179 -10.58 1.73 -21.82
N GLN A 180 -11.06 1.80 -23.08
CA GLN A 180 -12.35 2.37 -23.43
C GLN A 180 -13.52 1.51 -22.92
N LEU A 181 -13.41 0.19 -23.00
CA LEU A 181 -14.42 -0.74 -22.47
C LEU A 181 -14.56 -0.70 -20.94
N LEU A 182 -13.50 -0.28 -20.23
CA LEU A 182 -13.54 -0.09 -18.78
C LEU A 182 -14.18 1.25 -18.36
N ALA A 183 -14.33 2.20 -19.29
CA ALA A 183 -14.83 3.53 -19.03
C ALA A 183 -16.36 3.57 -19.12
N HIS A 184 -17.07 3.12 -18.07
CA HIS A 184 -18.54 3.11 -18.05
C HIS A 184 -19.16 4.47 -17.73
N ASN A 185 -18.80 5.06 -16.58
CA ASN A 185 -19.40 6.30 -16.08
C ASN A 185 -18.52 7.53 -16.36
N ASP A 186 -17.25 7.29 -16.66
CA ASP A 186 -16.22 8.33 -16.73
C ASP A 186 -15.41 8.16 -18.01
N ALA A 187 -15.82 8.86 -19.06
CA ALA A 187 -15.17 8.83 -20.37
C ALA A 187 -13.75 9.41 -20.33
N GLU A 188 -13.43 10.21 -19.32
CA GLU A 188 -12.13 10.86 -19.15
C GLU A 188 -10.99 9.86 -18.80
N LYS A 189 -11.34 8.64 -18.39
CA LYS A 189 -10.41 7.53 -18.10
C LYS A 189 -10.02 6.72 -19.33
N ALA A 190 -10.76 6.86 -20.43
CA ALA A 190 -10.46 6.15 -21.67
C ALA A 190 -9.24 6.77 -22.36
N LEU A 191 -8.34 5.93 -22.85
CA LEU A 191 -7.26 6.38 -23.72
C LEU A 191 -7.76 6.50 -25.16
N GLU A 192 -7.09 7.34 -25.93
CA GLU A 192 -7.33 7.46 -27.36
C GLU A 192 -6.05 7.45 -28.19
N TRP A 193 -6.19 7.05 -29.45
CA TRP A 193 -5.18 7.34 -30.45
C TRP A 193 -5.28 8.81 -30.85
N ILE A 194 -4.18 9.53 -30.72
CA ILE A 194 -4.09 10.95 -31.03
C ILE A 194 -3.26 11.09 -32.31
N PRO A 195 -3.87 11.48 -33.44
CA PRO A 195 -3.13 11.71 -34.68
C PRO A 195 -2.02 12.75 -34.46
N TYR A 196 -0.81 12.45 -34.93
CA TYR A 196 0.38 13.26 -34.63
C TYR A 196 0.25 14.70 -35.14
N ASP A 197 -0.47 14.92 -36.24
CA ASP A 197 -0.77 16.24 -36.82
C ASP A 197 -1.66 17.13 -35.93
N LYS A 198 -2.35 16.53 -34.95
CA LYS A 198 -3.13 17.24 -33.93
C LYS A 198 -2.28 17.78 -32.78
N VAL A 199 -0.99 17.45 -32.76
CA VAL A 199 -0.03 17.91 -31.76
C VAL A 199 0.95 18.88 -32.40
N ARG A 200 0.82 20.18 -32.08
CA ARG A 200 1.60 21.27 -32.69
C ARG A 200 2.64 21.84 -31.73
N GLY A 201 3.67 22.45 -32.31
CA GLY A 201 4.69 23.17 -31.53
C GLY A 201 5.47 22.27 -30.59
N ILE A 202 5.77 21.03 -31.01
CA ILE A 202 6.53 20.05 -30.23
C ILE A 202 7.93 20.60 -29.96
N LYS A 203 8.20 20.92 -28.70
CA LYS A 203 9.49 21.41 -28.21
C LYS A 203 10.09 20.37 -27.28
N CYS A 204 11.33 19.97 -27.56
CA CYS A 204 12.07 19.05 -26.71
C CYS A 204 12.42 19.72 -25.36
N ILE A 205 12.11 19.04 -24.25
CA ILE A 205 12.46 19.47 -22.88
C ILE A 205 13.69 18.67 -22.40
N VAL A 206 13.62 17.36 -22.61
CA VAL A 206 14.69 16.40 -22.34
C VAL A 206 15.06 15.75 -23.65
N LYS A 207 16.34 15.91 -24.04
CA LYS A 207 16.85 15.47 -25.34
C LYS A 207 16.44 14.03 -25.61
N ASP A 208 15.77 13.82 -26.74
CA ASP A 208 15.32 12.53 -27.25
C ASP A 208 14.28 11.74 -26.42
N GLU A 209 13.75 12.31 -25.32
CA GLU A 209 12.84 11.59 -24.40
C GLU A 209 11.51 12.31 -24.08
N ILE A 210 11.53 13.58 -23.66
CA ILE A 210 10.33 14.31 -23.20
C ILE A 210 10.15 15.61 -23.99
N TYR A 211 8.90 15.88 -24.39
CA TYR A 211 8.53 16.99 -25.23
C TYR A 211 7.30 17.71 -24.66
N LYS A 212 7.22 19.01 -24.90
CA LYS A 212 6.04 19.85 -24.62
C LYS A 212 5.39 20.21 -25.93
N ALA A 213 4.07 20.13 -26.01
CA ALA A 213 3.35 20.50 -27.22
C ALA A 213 1.96 21.07 -26.90
N ASN A 214 1.31 21.60 -27.93
CA ASN A 214 -0.08 22.00 -27.91
C ASN A 214 -0.94 20.94 -28.60
N TRP A 215 -1.98 20.45 -27.93
CA TRP A 215 -2.92 19.49 -28.49
C TRP A 215 -4.24 20.19 -28.82
N ILE A 216 -4.59 20.20 -30.11
CA ILE A 216 -5.66 21.03 -30.66
C ILE A 216 -7.05 20.54 -30.22
N ASP A 217 -7.28 19.23 -30.32
CA ASP A 217 -8.63 18.68 -30.16
C ASP A 217 -9.09 18.69 -28.68
N GLY A 218 -8.15 18.68 -27.72
CA GLY A 218 -8.47 18.53 -26.30
C GLY A 218 -9.02 17.13 -25.96
N TYR A 219 -9.30 16.84 -24.69
CA TYR A 219 -9.66 15.49 -24.24
C TYR A 219 -11.17 15.18 -24.31
N ILE A 220 -11.49 13.89 -24.44
CA ILE A 220 -12.86 13.36 -24.42
C ILE A 220 -13.54 13.67 -23.08
N ASN A 221 -14.74 14.25 -23.12
CA ASN A 221 -15.50 14.63 -21.92
C ASN A 221 -16.81 13.85 -21.79
N LYS A 222 -17.72 13.94 -22.75
CA LYS A 222 -19.02 13.23 -22.70
C LYS A 222 -19.59 12.95 -24.09
N TRP A 223 -20.44 11.95 -24.20
CA TRP A 223 -21.15 11.64 -25.44
C TRP A 223 -22.26 12.66 -25.73
N ASP A 224 -22.51 12.94 -27.01
CA ASP A 224 -23.59 13.79 -27.52
C ASP A 224 -24.61 12.93 -28.27
N ASP A 225 -25.74 12.63 -27.65
CA ASP A 225 -26.77 11.77 -28.27
C ASP A 225 -27.41 12.42 -29.50
N GLU A 226 -27.51 13.75 -29.57
CA GLU A 226 -28.10 14.43 -30.73
C GLU A 226 -27.21 14.35 -31.98
N ASN A 227 -25.90 14.54 -31.79
CA ASN A 227 -24.94 14.61 -32.88
C ASN A 227 -24.15 13.30 -33.09
N GLN A 228 -24.41 12.28 -32.27
CA GLN A 228 -23.73 10.98 -32.26
C GLN A 228 -22.19 11.11 -32.29
N LYS A 229 -21.64 12.00 -31.45
CA LYS A 229 -20.20 12.28 -31.37
C LYS A 229 -19.72 12.59 -29.95
N TRP A 230 -18.44 12.38 -29.70
CA TRP A 230 -17.82 12.77 -28.41
C TRP A 230 -17.61 14.29 -28.33
N LYS A 231 -18.13 14.92 -27.27
CA LYS A 231 -17.77 16.30 -26.90
C LYS A 231 -16.39 16.32 -26.27
N ARG A 232 -15.55 17.24 -26.71
CA ARG A 232 -14.20 17.47 -26.17
C ARG A 232 -14.16 18.72 -25.27
N LYS A 233 -13.22 18.72 -24.33
CA LYS A 233 -12.91 19.86 -23.44
C LYS A 233 -11.45 20.28 -23.61
N ASN A 234 -11.18 21.54 -23.30
CA ASN A 234 -9.84 22.14 -23.32
C ASN A 234 -9.13 21.99 -24.67
N HIS A 235 -9.78 22.50 -25.73
CA HIS A 235 -9.14 22.67 -27.03
C HIS A 235 -7.89 23.54 -26.89
N ASP A 236 -6.88 23.28 -27.72
CA ASP A 236 -5.58 23.96 -27.68
C ASP A 236 -4.91 23.93 -26.30
N MET A 237 -4.87 22.74 -25.68
CA MET A 237 -4.24 22.57 -24.38
C MET A 237 -2.78 22.15 -24.46
N ILE A 238 -2.00 22.65 -23.50
CA ILE A 238 -0.59 22.25 -23.31
C ILE A 238 -0.52 20.85 -22.70
N VAL A 239 0.21 19.95 -23.37
CA VAL A 239 0.43 18.56 -22.97
C VAL A 239 1.92 18.22 -22.95
N ILE A 240 2.27 17.16 -22.24
CA ILE A 240 3.60 16.55 -22.24
C ILE A 240 3.55 15.25 -23.04
N LEU A 241 4.57 15.01 -23.85
CA LEU A 241 4.79 13.77 -24.58
C LEU A 241 6.06 13.11 -24.05
N ARG A 242 5.99 11.81 -23.75
CA ARG A 242 7.17 11.00 -23.44
C ARG A 242 7.32 9.89 -24.47
N ARG A 243 8.50 9.85 -25.10
CA ARG A 243 8.85 8.81 -26.09
C ARG A 243 9.03 7.47 -25.39
N PHE A 244 8.60 6.41 -26.07
CA PHE A 244 8.80 5.03 -25.66
C PHE A 244 9.85 4.36 -26.55
N ASN A 245 10.94 3.89 -25.95
CA ASN A 245 12.14 3.38 -26.65
C ASN A 245 12.30 1.85 -26.56
N SER A 246 11.31 1.13 -26.01
CA SER A 246 11.38 -0.32 -25.75
C SER A 246 10.44 -1.12 -26.68
N PRO A 247 10.54 -2.48 -26.73
CA PRO A 247 9.62 -3.31 -27.49
C PRO A 247 8.15 -3.12 -27.06
N GLU A 248 7.21 -3.22 -28.00
CA GLU A 248 5.78 -2.87 -27.81
C GLU A 248 5.11 -3.57 -26.61
N ASN A 249 5.57 -4.77 -26.24
CA ASN A 249 5.04 -5.53 -25.09
C ASN A 249 5.21 -4.83 -23.73
N ASN A 250 6.11 -3.85 -23.62
CA ASN A 250 6.35 -3.09 -22.38
C ASN A 250 5.59 -1.75 -22.32
N LEU A 251 4.83 -1.40 -23.37
CA LEU A 251 4.11 -0.12 -23.45
C LEU A 251 3.07 0.04 -22.34
N LEU A 252 2.41 -1.07 -21.95
CA LEU A 252 1.45 -1.09 -20.84
C LEU A 252 2.08 -0.70 -19.51
N LYS A 253 3.22 -1.32 -19.16
CA LYS A 253 3.93 -1.05 -17.91
C LYS A 253 4.35 0.42 -17.85
N PHE A 254 4.89 0.93 -18.96
CA PHE A 254 5.30 2.32 -19.11
C PHE A 254 4.14 3.32 -18.96
N ILE A 255 2.99 3.07 -19.58
CA ILE A 255 1.80 3.92 -19.44
C ILE A 255 1.28 3.87 -18.00
N ASN A 256 1.24 2.69 -17.38
CA ASN A 256 0.80 2.54 -16.00
C ASN A 256 1.70 3.29 -15.02
N GLU A 257 3.01 3.36 -15.27
CA GLU A 257 3.94 4.17 -14.48
C GLU A 257 3.63 5.66 -14.57
N ILE A 258 3.35 6.17 -15.77
CA ILE A 258 2.97 7.58 -15.97
C ILE A 258 1.61 7.86 -15.31
N ALA A 259 0.65 6.94 -15.47
CA ALA A 259 -0.73 7.07 -14.99
C ALA A 259 -0.86 7.07 -13.46
N LYS A 260 0.17 6.66 -12.72
CA LYS A 260 0.25 6.81 -11.26
C LYS A 260 0.22 8.29 -10.84
N TYR A 261 0.88 9.15 -11.62
CA TYR A 261 1.14 10.55 -11.24
C TYR A 261 0.39 11.54 -12.12
N HIS A 262 0.18 11.19 -13.38
CA HIS A 262 -0.40 12.06 -14.40
C HIS A 262 -1.70 11.47 -14.92
N ARG A 263 -2.56 12.36 -15.42
CA ARG A 263 -3.65 11.94 -16.29
C ARG A 263 -3.08 11.69 -17.68
N VAL A 264 -3.14 10.44 -18.13
CA VAL A 264 -2.78 10.05 -19.50
C VAL A 264 -4.00 10.23 -20.39
N TYR A 265 -3.83 10.89 -21.53
CA TYR A 265 -4.90 11.14 -22.50
C TYR A 265 -4.89 10.12 -23.63
N GLY A 266 -3.70 9.75 -24.10
CA GLY A 266 -3.63 8.90 -25.28
C GLY A 266 -2.21 8.64 -25.74
N ILE A 267 -2.13 8.02 -26.91
CA ILE A 267 -0.88 7.61 -27.56
C ILE A 267 -0.85 8.23 -28.95
N THR A 268 0.33 8.67 -29.36
CA THR A 268 0.61 9.08 -30.74
C THR A 268 1.86 8.38 -31.25
N GLN A 269 2.14 8.45 -32.55
CA GLN A 269 3.38 7.95 -33.13
C GLN A 269 3.99 9.00 -34.04
N ASP A 270 5.29 9.24 -33.86
CA ASP A 270 6.02 10.12 -34.74
C ASP A 270 6.10 9.52 -36.14
N PRO A 271 5.55 10.18 -37.19
CA PRO A 271 5.50 9.60 -38.52
C PRO A 271 6.89 9.43 -39.15
N LYS A 272 7.89 10.22 -38.72
CA LYS A 272 9.27 10.16 -39.20
C LYS A 272 10.06 9.08 -38.49
N THR A 273 10.02 9.06 -37.15
CA THR A 273 10.86 8.16 -36.35
C THR A 273 10.18 6.82 -36.04
N LYS A 274 8.86 6.71 -36.27
CA LYS A 274 8.00 5.56 -35.93
C LYS A 274 7.94 5.23 -34.43
N HIS A 275 8.50 6.06 -33.57
CA HIS A 275 8.41 5.88 -32.13
C HIS A 275 7.04 6.30 -31.61
N TYR A 276 6.48 5.47 -30.72
CA TYR A 276 5.30 5.84 -29.95
C TYR A 276 5.64 6.86 -28.86
N MET A 277 4.70 7.75 -28.61
CA MET A 277 4.78 8.76 -27.56
C MET A 277 3.48 8.76 -26.76
N VAL A 278 3.60 8.78 -25.43
CA VAL A 278 2.45 8.85 -24.53
C VAL A 278 2.17 10.32 -24.24
N ILE A 279 0.91 10.74 -24.44
CA ILE A 279 0.45 12.11 -24.20
C ILE A 279 -0.26 12.19 -22.85
N PHE A 280 0.20 13.06 -21.97
CA PHE A 280 -0.34 13.20 -20.62
C PHE A 280 -0.38 14.67 -20.15
N SER A 281 -1.18 14.90 -19.11
CA SER A 281 -1.38 16.22 -18.52
C SER A 281 -0.10 16.76 -17.90
N LYS A 282 0.12 18.07 -18.08
CA LYS A 282 1.10 18.82 -17.27
C LYS A 282 0.70 18.93 -15.80
N MET A 283 -0.55 18.63 -15.45
CA MET A 283 -1.08 18.72 -14.08
C MET A 283 -1.00 17.38 -13.37
N CYS A 284 -0.68 17.41 -12.08
CA CYS A 284 -0.61 16.21 -11.26
C CYS A 284 -2.02 15.72 -10.90
N LYS A 285 -2.27 14.42 -11.09
CA LYS A 285 -3.58 13.79 -10.84
C LYS A 285 -4.04 13.95 -9.38
N LYS A 286 -3.10 13.99 -8.43
CA LYS A 286 -3.40 14.07 -6.99
C LYS A 286 -3.84 15.46 -6.53
N HIS A 287 -3.30 16.52 -7.11
CA HIS A 287 -3.53 17.89 -6.65
C HIS A 287 -4.30 18.75 -7.64
N ASN A 288 -4.58 18.22 -8.85
CA ASN A 288 -5.22 18.93 -9.96
C ASN A 288 -4.52 20.27 -10.31
N ASP A 289 -3.22 20.35 -10.05
CA ASP A 289 -2.37 21.53 -10.23
C ASP A 289 -0.91 21.10 -10.52
N MET A 290 -0.07 22.06 -10.90
CA MET A 290 1.39 21.89 -10.96
C MET A 290 1.90 21.57 -9.55
N CYS A 291 2.76 20.55 -9.45
CA CYS A 291 3.30 20.10 -8.17
C CYS A 291 4.81 19.92 -8.28
N ASN A 292 5.49 19.84 -7.13
CA ASN A 292 6.95 19.81 -7.12
C ASN A 292 7.53 18.65 -7.95
N ALA A 293 6.90 17.47 -7.94
CA ALA A 293 7.30 16.32 -8.74
C ALA A 293 7.38 16.63 -10.26
N LEU A 294 6.53 17.52 -10.76
CA LEU A 294 6.55 17.98 -12.16
C LEU A 294 7.75 18.88 -12.45
N TYR A 295 8.11 19.77 -11.51
CA TYR A 295 9.30 20.61 -11.63
C TYR A 295 10.59 19.79 -11.53
N PHE A 296 10.60 18.76 -10.67
CA PHE A 296 11.70 17.79 -10.61
C PHE A 296 11.85 17.04 -11.94
N GLN A 297 10.75 16.49 -12.48
CA GLN A 297 10.76 15.73 -13.74
C GLN A 297 11.31 16.53 -14.93
N GLN A 298 11.07 17.85 -14.97
CA GLN A 298 11.61 18.73 -16.02
C GLN A 298 13.13 18.90 -15.93
N ASN A 299 13.73 18.62 -14.76
CA ASN A 299 15.13 18.91 -14.44
C ASN A 299 15.97 17.66 -14.13
N PHE A 300 15.47 16.44 -14.35
CA PHE A 300 16.21 15.20 -14.03
C PHE A 300 17.63 15.14 -14.60
N LYS A 301 17.84 15.71 -15.79
CA LYS A 301 19.16 15.79 -16.43
C LYS A 301 20.21 16.59 -15.61
N ASN A 302 19.77 17.43 -14.67
CA ASN A 302 20.65 18.22 -13.83
C ASN A 302 21.17 17.42 -12.61
N TRP A 303 20.60 16.24 -12.35
CA TRP A 303 20.92 15.42 -11.18
C TRP A 303 21.40 14.01 -11.55
N THR A 304 22.30 13.93 -12.52
CA THR A 304 22.86 12.66 -13.00
C THR A 304 24.21 12.38 -12.37
N SER A 305 24.36 11.20 -11.79
CA SER A 305 25.59 10.64 -11.25
C SER A 305 26.44 9.91 -12.28
N GLY A 306 25.84 9.56 -13.43
CA GLY A 306 26.43 8.64 -14.41
C GLY A 306 26.26 7.17 -14.03
N ASN A 307 25.48 6.86 -12.99
CA ASN A 307 25.05 5.51 -12.61
C ASN A 307 23.51 5.45 -12.64
N ASN A 308 22.96 4.53 -13.44
CA ASN A 308 21.51 4.44 -13.69
C ASN A 308 20.71 4.11 -12.42
N ASP A 309 21.22 3.26 -11.53
CA ASP A 309 20.51 2.84 -10.32
C ASP A 309 20.41 3.98 -9.31
N ILE A 310 21.48 4.77 -9.17
CA ILE A 310 21.51 5.97 -8.32
C ILE A 310 20.62 7.06 -8.90
N ASP A 311 20.68 7.26 -10.22
CA ASP A 311 19.86 8.26 -10.91
C ASP A 311 18.38 7.91 -10.81
N GLU A 312 18.01 6.64 -11.00
CA GLU A 312 16.64 6.15 -10.82
C GLU A 312 16.18 6.35 -9.38
N PHE A 313 17.00 6.02 -8.39
CA PHE A 313 16.66 6.20 -6.98
C PHE A 313 16.42 7.67 -6.63
N ILE A 314 17.31 8.58 -7.04
CA ILE A 314 17.15 10.02 -6.84
C ILE A 314 15.83 10.48 -7.48
N GLN A 315 15.57 10.10 -8.74
CA GLN A 315 14.34 10.44 -9.45
C GLN A 315 13.09 9.92 -8.72
N ILE A 316 13.12 8.71 -8.17
CA ILE A 316 12.00 8.17 -7.38
C ILE A 316 11.70 9.07 -6.17
N THR A 317 12.71 9.48 -5.40
CA THR A 317 12.49 10.36 -4.24
C THR A 317 11.91 11.72 -4.63
N GLN A 318 12.33 12.25 -5.77
CA GLN A 318 11.86 13.51 -6.33
C GLN A 318 10.41 13.42 -6.83
N LEU A 319 10.04 12.30 -7.47
CA LEU A 319 8.67 12.05 -7.95
C LEU A 319 7.66 11.87 -6.81
N LEU A 320 8.12 11.43 -5.62
CA LEU A 320 7.29 11.34 -4.42
C LEU A 320 7.04 12.70 -3.75
N SER A 321 7.78 13.74 -4.15
CA SER A 321 7.76 15.05 -3.52
C SER A 321 6.79 15.99 -4.23
N HIS A 322 5.53 16.00 -3.80
CA HIS A 322 4.47 16.75 -4.48
C HIS A 322 4.21 18.13 -3.91
N ASN A 323 4.33 18.32 -2.59
CA ASN A 323 4.08 19.60 -1.93
C ASN A 323 5.34 20.14 -1.23
N THR A 324 5.27 21.36 -0.73
CA THR A 324 6.42 22.07 -0.11
C THR A 324 6.98 21.36 1.12
N TYR A 325 6.15 20.67 1.89
CA TYR A 325 6.60 19.89 3.06
C TYR A 325 7.36 18.62 2.68
N GLN A 326 7.18 18.13 1.45
CA GLN A 326 7.83 16.93 0.95
C GLN A 326 9.14 17.23 0.22
N ILE A 327 9.40 18.48 -0.20
CA ILE A 327 10.63 18.87 -0.90
C ILE A 327 11.88 18.45 -0.12
N SER A 328 11.88 18.58 1.20
CA SER A 328 13.01 18.18 2.06
C SER A 328 13.31 16.68 2.08
N LYS A 329 12.48 15.86 1.42
CA LYS A 329 12.68 14.42 1.22
C LYS A 329 13.14 14.07 -0.19
N ALA A 330 13.12 15.03 -1.12
CA ALA A 330 13.65 14.85 -2.46
C ALA A 330 15.18 14.88 -2.38
N LEU A 331 15.82 13.78 -2.76
CA LEU A 331 17.27 13.74 -2.86
C LEU A 331 17.72 14.43 -4.14
N GLU A 332 18.95 14.89 -4.15
CA GLU A 332 19.62 15.35 -5.36
C GLU A 332 21.01 14.75 -5.52
N TRP A 333 21.50 14.79 -6.76
CA TRP A 333 22.92 14.59 -7.01
C TRP A 333 23.65 15.90 -6.69
N ILE A 334 24.64 15.83 -5.80
CA ILE A 334 25.44 16.99 -5.40
C ILE A 334 26.84 16.83 -6.00
N PRO A 335 27.28 17.70 -6.92
CA PRO A 335 28.65 17.66 -7.41
C PRO A 335 29.65 17.82 -6.24
N TYR A 336 30.69 16.98 -6.22
CA TYR A 336 31.58 16.87 -5.06
C TYR A 336 32.34 18.19 -4.78
N ASP A 337 32.63 18.96 -5.81
CA ASP A 337 33.27 20.29 -5.75
C ASP A 337 32.40 21.36 -5.07
N ARG A 338 31.14 21.06 -4.77
CA ARG A 338 30.26 21.92 -3.95
C ARG A 338 30.52 21.77 -2.45
N PHE A 339 31.41 20.87 -2.04
CA PHE A 339 31.83 20.70 -0.66
C PHE A 339 33.24 21.27 -0.42
N TYR A 340 33.41 22.00 0.67
CA TYR A 340 34.72 22.54 1.09
C TYR A 340 34.90 22.43 2.60
N ASN A 341 36.12 22.69 3.09
CA ASN A 341 36.49 22.48 4.50
C ASN A 341 36.16 21.06 5.01
N ILE A 342 36.28 20.05 4.15
CA ILE A 342 36.01 18.65 4.47
C ILE A 342 37.01 18.18 5.53
N LYS A 343 36.53 17.87 6.73
CA LYS A 343 37.32 17.43 7.88
C LYS A 343 36.79 16.10 8.39
N CYS A 344 37.66 15.13 8.58
CA CYS A 344 37.28 13.85 9.22
C CYS A 344 36.88 14.12 10.68
N THR A 345 35.67 13.70 11.07
CA THR A 345 35.18 13.89 12.45
C THR A 345 35.77 12.86 13.41
N ALA A 346 36.19 11.70 12.90
CA ALA A 346 36.95 10.69 13.65
C ALA A 346 38.46 10.91 13.47
N LYS A 347 39.15 11.42 14.51
CA LYS A 347 40.61 11.40 14.56
C LYS A 347 41.11 9.95 14.73
N VAL A 348 41.44 9.31 13.61
CA VAL A 348 42.76 8.68 13.47
C VAL A 348 43.41 9.36 12.28
N CYS A 349 43.97 10.54 12.54
CA CYS A 349 44.90 11.20 11.64
C CYS A 349 46.26 11.12 12.33
N GLY A 350 46.92 9.99 12.18
CA GLY A 350 48.38 9.90 12.23
C GLY A 350 48.84 9.79 10.78
N ASP A 351 49.82 10.60 10.40
CA ASP A 351 50.40 10.60 9.07
C ASP A 351 50.86 9.19 8.67
N LEU A 352 50.25 8.62 7.64
CA LEU A 352 50.76 7.60 6.71
C LEU A 352 49.65 7.19 5.72
N HIS A 353 50.05 6.92 4.49
CA HIS A 353 49.25 6.63 3.29
C HIS A 353 47.95 5.81 3.49
N PRO A 354 46.89 6.04 2.67
CA PRO A 354 45.60 5.38 2.82
C PRO A 354 45.55 4.10 2.00
N GLN A 355 45.64 2.94 2.66
CA GLN A 355 45.01 1.73 2.13
C GLN A 355 44.19 1.11 3.27
N ASN A 356 42.89 0.96 2.98
CA ASN A 356 41.83 0.38 3.82
C ASN A 356 41.29 1.27 4.95
N PHE A 357 40.35 2.17 4.61
CA PHE A 357 39.48 2.78 5.62
C PHE A 357 38.00 2.64 5.23
N THR A 358 37.32 1.75 5.94
CA THR A 358 35.86 1.65 6.06
C THR A 358 35.39 2.45 7.28
N ASP A 359 34.28 3.17 7.13
CA ASP A 359 33.53 3.93 8.16
C ASP A 359 34.07 5.29 8.64
N LYS A 360 34.62 6.11 7.76
CA LYS A 360 34.93 7.53 8.07
C LYS A 360 33.75 8.45 7.75
N LEU A 361 33.39 9.30 8.72
CA LEU A 361 32.47 10.42 8.55
C LEU A 361 33.29 11.71 8.40
N TYR A 362 32.82 12.59 7.52
CA TYR A 362 33.44 13.88 7.27
C TYR A 362 32.43 14.99 7.48
N ARG A 363 32.85 16.05 8.15
CA ARG A 363 32.10 17.29 8.26
C ARG A 363 32.57 18.22 7.16
N ALA A 364 31.64 18.77 6.41
CA ALA A 364 31.93 19.65 5.28
C ALA A 364 30.98 20.83 5.26
N ASN A 365 31.42 21.93 4.64
CA ASN A 365 30.53 23.03 4.27
C ASN A 365 29.99 22.76 2.86
N TRP A 366 28.70 22.95 2.67
CA TRP A 366 28.02 22.81 1.38
C TRP A 366 27.60 24.16 0.83
N ILE A 367 28.13 24.54 -0.33
CA ILE A 367 27.96 25.87 -0.92
C ILE A 367 26.49 26.15 -1.27
N ASP A 368 25.81 25.20 -1.91
CA ASP A 368 24.48 25.45 -2.47
C ASP A 368 23.40 25.56 -1.41
N GLY A 369 23.51 24.80 -0.33
CA GLY A 369 22.39 24.54 0.58
C GLY A 369 21.27 23.73 -0.07
N TYR A 370 20.24 23.40 0.70
CA TYR A 370 19.19 22.48 0.27
C TYR A 370 18.11 23.14 -0.60
N ILE A 371 17.43 22.31 -1.41
CA ILE A 371 16.28 22.70 -2.23
C ILE A 371 15.13 23.14 -1.32
N ASN A 372 14.62 24.36 -1.50
CA ASN A 372 13.56 24.93 -0.65
C ASN A 372 12.21 25.03 -1.37
N LYS A 373 12.16 25.72 -2.52
CA LYS A 373 10.94 25.88 -3.31
C LYS A 373 11.24 26.21 -4.77
N TRP A 374 10.30 25.91 -5.65
CA TRP A 374 10.40 26.28 -7.05
C TRP A 374 10.22 27.80 -7.27
N ASP A 375 11.00 28.38 -8.19
CA ASP A 375 10.87 29.76 -8.66
C ASP A 375 10.35 29.80 -10.09
N ASP A 376 9.09 30.17 -10.27
CA ASP A 376 8.47 30.28 -11.59
C ASP A 376 9.08 31.38 -12.46
N ALA A 377 9.64 32.44 -11.87
CA ALA A 377 10.24 33.52 -12.65
C ALA A 377 11.58 33.10 -13.27
N ASN A 378 12.39 32.36 -12.49
CA ASN A 378 13.71 31.92 -12.91
C ASN A 378 13.74 30.50 -13.49
N GLN A 379 12.60 29.79 -13.46
CA GLN A 379 12.47 28.40 -13.87
C GLN A 379 13.54 27.50 -13.22
N ASN A 380 13.79 27.70 -11.94
CA ASN A 380 14.81 26.98 -11.18
C ASN A 380 14.43 26.84 -9.69
N TRP A 381 15.11 25.93 -8.98
CA TRP A 381 14.91 25.72 -7.55
C TRP A 381 15.61 26.79 -6.71
N LYS A 382 14.87 27.47 -5.83
CA LYS A 382 15.46 28.30 -4.77
C LYS A 382 16.13 27.43 -3.74
N ARG A 383 17.37 27.80 -3.41
CA ARG A 383 18.17 27.21 -2.35
C ARG A 383 17.95 27.93 -1.02
N LYS A 384 18.19 27.24 0.10
CA LYS A 384 18.19 27.82 1.45
C LYS A 384 19.37 27.27 2.25
N ASN A 385 19.86 28.05 3.21
CA ASN A 385 21.02 27.72 4.04
C ASN A 385 22.27 27.44 3.19
N GLN A 386 22.63 28.39 2.32
CA GLN A 386 23.93 28.37 1.65
C GLN A 386 25.06 28.36 2.68
N ASP A 387 26.17 27.71 2.34
CA ASP A 387 27.31 27.48 3.24
C ASP A 387 27.00 26.70 4.52
N MET A 388 25.92 25.89 4.51
CA MET A 388 25.58 25.08 5.67
C MET A 388 26.55 23.92 5.90
N ILE A 389 26.63 23.51 7.16
CA ILE A 389 27.44 22.38 7.58
C ILE A 389 26.64 21.11 7.41
N ILE A 390 27.28 20.08 6.84
CA ILE A 390 26.70 18.75 6.64
C ILE A 390 27.69 17.66 7.02
N ILE A 391 27.17 16.44 7.16
CA ILE A 391 27.93 15.22 7.33
C ILE A 391 27.93 14.42 6.03
N LEU A 392 29.11 13.95 5.65
CA LEU A 392 29.39 13.11 4.50
C LEU A 392 29.80 11.71 5.00
N LYS A 393 29.08 10.68 4.57
CA LYS A 393 29.43 9.27 4.86
C LYS A 393 29.79 8.54 3.57
N ILE A 394 31.00 7.98 3.52
CA ILE A 394 31.50 7.20 2.39
C ILE A 394 30.96 5.76 2.47
N PHE A 395 30.52 5.22 1.33
CA PHE A 395 30.10 3.83 1.17
C PHE A 395 31.00 3.09 0.19
N ASN A 396 31.65 2.04 0.68
CA ASN A 396 32.52 1.15 -0.09
C ASN A 396 31.79 -0.14 -0.52
N SER A 397 30.46 -0.13 -0.54
CA SER A 397 29.60 -1.30 -0.79
C SER A 397 28.83 -1.18 -2.12
N PRO A 398 28.28 -2.29 -2.65
CA PRO A 398 27.47 -2.27 -3.87
C PRO A 398 26.28 -1.30 -3.77
N GLU A 399 25.83 -0.76 -4.91
CA GLU A 399 24.78 0.26 -5.01
C GLU A 399 23.50 -0.14 -4.25
N ASN A 400 23.09 -1.41 -4.33
CA ASN A 400 21.91 -1.92 -3.64
C ASN A 400 21.98 -1.80 -2.10
N VAL A 401 23.18 -1.93 -1.53
CA VAL A 401 23.41 -1.78 -0.08
C VAL A 401 23.30 -0.31 0.31
N LEU A 402 23.84 0.59 -0.51
CA LEU A 402 23.69 2.03 -0.35
C LEU A 402 22.22 2.47 -0.42
N LEU A 403 21.44 1.96 -1.38
CA LEU A 403 20.03 2.30 -1.55
C LEU A 403 19.15 1.84 -0.37
N LYS A 404 19.40 0.61 0.13
CA LYS A 404 18.75 0.10 1.34
C LYS A 404 19.08 0.98 2.54
N PHE A 405 20.37 1.31 2.70
CA PHE A 405 20.84 2.20 3.76
C PHE A 405 20.15 3.58 3.71
N ILE A 406 20.12 4.25 2.55
CA ILE A 406 19.51 5.58 2.42
C ILE A 406 18.02 5.53 2.75
N SER A 407 17.33 4.47 2.32
CA SER A 407 15.90 4.27 2.60
C SER A 407 15.62 4.18 4.09
N GLU A 408 16.47 3.47 4.84
CA GLU A 408 16.40 3.42 6.31
C GLU A 408 16.72 4.80 6.91
N PHE A 409 17.70 5.52 6.36
CA PHE A 409 18.19 6.80 6.90
C PHE A 409 17.23 7.99 6.70
N ILE A 410 16.46 8.04 5.61
CA ILE A 410 15.48 9.11 5.33
C ILE A 410 14.43 9.23 6.46
N GLY A 411 14.16 8.13 7.18
CA GLY A 411 13.28 8.09 8.34
C GLY A 411 13.83 8.85 9.57
N PHE A 412 15.14 8.99 9.68
CA PHE A 412 15.82 9.44 10.90
C PHE A 412 16.59 10.77 10.74
N HIS A 413 17.20 10.99 9.58
CA HIS A 413 18.01 12.16 9.27
C HIS A 413 17.49 12.91 8.05
N GLU A 414 17.77 14.20 7.98
CA GLU A 414 17.54 14.99 6.77
C GLU A 414 18.68 14.72 5.79
N VAL A 415 18.46 13.73 4.93
CA VAL A 415 19.37 13.40 3.83
C VAL A 415 19.07 14.35 2.67
N TYR A 416 20.07 15.08 2.21
CA TYR A 416 19.92 16.08 1.15
C TYR A 416 20.27 15.51 -0.22
N GLY A 417 21.26 14.62 -0.29
CA GLY A 417 21.68 14.10 -1.58
C GLY A 417 22.80 13.09 -1.51
N ILE A 418 23.22 12.69 -2.70
CA ILE A 418 24.32 11.73 -2.92
C ILE A 418 25.38 12.45 -3.76
N THR A 419 26.64 12.17 -3.48
CA THR A 419 27.78 12.59 -4.30
C THR A 419 28.69 11.40 -4.56
N LYS A 420 29.74 11.61 -5.35
CA LYS A 420 30.77 10.61 -5.61
C LYS A 420 32.13 11.24 -5.47
N ASP A 421 32.95 10.59 -4.68
CA ASP A 421 34.31 11.00 -4.46
C ASP A 421 35.10 10.90 -5.78
N PRO A 422 35.75 11.99 -6.23
CA PRO A 422 36.42 12.01 -7.52
C PRO A 422 37.66 11.11 -7.54
N GLU A 423 38.31 10.86 -6.40
CA GLU A 423 39.53 10.07 -6.30
C GLU A 423 39.21 8.59 -6.14
N THR A 424 38.44 8.24 -5.11
CA THR A 424 38.14 6.86 -4.73
C THR A 424 37.00 6.25 -5.54
N LYS A 425 36.20 7.08 -6.22
CA LYS A 425 34.97 6.71 -6.93
C LYS A 425 33.87 6.13 -6.03
N ASN A 426 34.02 6.19 -4.72
CA ASN A 426 33.00 5.75 -3.78
C ASN A 426 31.83 6.74 -3.73
N PHE A 427 30.62 6.21 -3.53
CA PHE A 427 29.45 7.05 -3.30
C PHE A 427 29.44 7.57 -1.87
N ILE A 428 28.95 8.79 -1.70
CA ILE A 428 28.91 9.49 -0.42
C ILE A 428 27.50 10.04 -0.22
N VAL A 429 26.94 9.81 0.96
CA VAL A 429 25.64 10.38 1.34
C VAL A 429 25.86 11.66 2.13
N ALA A 430 25.20 12.74 1.72
CA ALA A 430 25.20 14.03 2.39
C ALA A 430 23.91 14.23 3.21
N PHE A 431 24.06 14.42 4.52
CA PHE A 431 22.92 14.55 5.44
C PHE A 431 23.20 15.53 6.57
N ASN A 432 22.13 16.01 7.21
CA ASN A 432 22.21 16.91 8.36
C ASN A 432 22.77 16.20 9.60
N GLU A 433 23.60 16.90 10.37
CA GLU A 433 24.11 16.48 11.67
C GLU A 433 22.98 16.28 12.70
N GLU A 434 21.89 17.03 12.56
CA GLU A 434 20.74 16.95 13.48
C GLU A 434 19.69 15.90 13.06
N CYS A 435 19.20 15.12 14.02
CA CYS A 435 18.09 14.19 13.80
C CYS A 435 16.78 14.95 13.60
N LYS A 436 16.00 14.55 12.56
CA LYS A 436 14.70 15.16 12.20
C LYS A 436 13.72 15.27 13.38
N LYS A 437 13.74 14.28 14.28
CA LYS A 437 12.76 14.17 15.37
C LYS A 437 13.06 15.11 16.54
N TYR A 438 14.33 15.39 16.83
CA TYR A 438 14.71 16.12 18.03
C TYR A 438 15.57 17.36 17.81
N LYS A 439 15.95 17.66 16.55
CA LYS A 439 16.74 18.86 16.18
C LYS A 439 18.05 19.01 16.98
N HIS A 440 18.67 17.87 17.28
CA HIS A 440 20.01 17.76 17.88
C HIS A 440 20.64 16.42 17.45
N VAL A 441 21.95 16.26 17.66
CA VAL A 441 22.66 14.99 17.48
C VAL A 441 22.06 13.97 18.45
N CYS A 442 21.43 12.92 17.92
CA CYS A 442 20.76 11.92 18.75
C CYS A 442 21.65 10.71 19.02
N ASN A 443 21.38 9.98 20.11
CA ASN A 443 22.13 8.78 20.50
C ASN A 443 22.27 7.74 19.37
N ALA A 444 21.29 7.64 18.46
CA ALA A 444 21.35 6.76 17.29
C ALA A 444 22.58 7.03 16.38
N LEU A 445 23.01 8.29 16.23
CA LEU A 445 24.22 8.63 15.47
C LEU A 445 25.49 8.11 16.16
N HIS A 446 25.58 8.27 17.49
CA HIS A 446 26.70 7.79 18.28
C HIS A 446 26.77 6.26 18.32
N PHE A 447 25.62 5.57 18.34
CA PHE A 447 25.58 4.12 18.19
C PHE A 447 26.10 3.70 16.83
N GLN A 448 25.63 4.35 15.76
CA GLN A 448 26.06 4.06 14.40
C GLN A 448 27.57 4.21 14.19
N GLN A 449 28.18 5.23 14.80
CA GLN A 449 29.63 5.44 14.77
C GLN A 449 30.40 4.26 15.38
N ASN A 450 29.76 3.48 16.25
CA ASN A 450 30.36 2.40 17.03
C ASN A 450 29.87 1.00 16.64
N PHE A 451 29.11 0.81 15.54
CA PHE A 451 28.56 -0.51 15.17
C PHE A 451 29.60 -1.62 15.05
N LYS A 452 30.81 -1.30 14.55
CA LYS A 452 31.92 -2.25 14.50
C LYS A 452 32.34 -2.81 15.88
N ASN A 453 32.05 -2.08 16.96
CA ASN A 453 32.35 -2.51 18.33
C ASN A 453 31.21 -3.36 18.93
N TRP A 454 30.04 -3.41 18.29
CA TRP A 454 28.85 -4.14 18.72
C TRP A 454 28.63 -5.40 17.88
N THR A 455 29.66 -6.23 17.74
CA THR A 455 29.59 -7.46 16.93
C THR A 455 29.67 -8.72 17.77
N SER A 456 28.72 -9.61 17.54
CA SER A 456 28.63 -10.97 18.04
C SER A 456 29.32 -12.00 17.15
N GLY A 457 29.69 -11.61 15.93
CA GLY A 457 30.07 -12.53 14.86
C GLY A 457 28.87 -13.18 14.15
N ASN A 458 27.64 -12.92 14.59
CA ASN A 458 26.41 -13.34 13.92
C ASN A 458 25.68 -12.12 13.33
N SER A 459 25.52 -12.09 12.00
CA SER A 459 24.94 -10.94 11.29
C SER A 459 23.48 -10.65 11.66
N ASP A 460 22.70 -11.66 12.07
CA ASP A 460 21.30 -11.49 12.41
C ASP A 460 21.15 -10.82 13.78
N ILE A 461 21.95 -11.25 14.76
CA ILE A 461 22.01 -10.62 16.09
C ILE A 461 22.56 -9.20 15.97
N ASP A 462 23.65 -9.01 15.21
CA ASP A 462 24.27 -7.70 15.03
C ASP A 462 23.30 -6.73 14.36
N GLY A 463 22.64 -7.16 13.28
CA GLY A 463 21.63 -6.37 12.58
C GLY A 463 20.44 -6.01 13.49
N PHE A 464 20.00 -6.94 14.34
CA PHE A 464 18.92 -6.70 15.29
C PHE A 464 19.32 -5.68 16.38
N VAL A 465 20.49 -5.84 17.00
CA VAL A 465 21.01 -4.90 18.01
C VAL A 465 21.14 -3.50 17.41
N GLN A 466 21.72 -3.39 16.22
CA GLN A 466 21.87 -2.13 15.50
C GLN A 466 20.51 -1.48 15.19
N TYR A 467 19.52 -2.26 14.75
CA TYR A 467 18.17 -1.77 14.48
C TYR A 467 17.52 -1.14 15.74
N ILE A 468 17.65 -1.77 16.91
CA ILE A 468 17.12 -1.24 18.17
C ILE A 468 17.89 0.02 18.60
N GLN A 469 19.21 0.03 18.46
CA GLN A 469 20.05 1.20 18.73
C GLN A 469 19.70 2.39 17.84
N LEU A 470 19.42 2.17 16.55
CA LEU A 470 18.99 3.23 15.63
C LEU A 470 17.64 3.84 16.01
N SER A 471 16.78 3.06 16.66
CA SER A 471 15.49 3.53 17.17
C SER A 471 15.63 4.36 18.47
N SER A 472 16.81 4.39 19.08
CA SER A 472 17.10 5.02 20.37
C SER A 472 17.53 6.48 20.22
N HIS A 473 16.58 7.35 19.86
CA HIS A 473 16.84 8.77 19.58
C HIS A 473 16.81 9.71 20.79
N SER A 474 16.32 9.26 21.95
CA SER A 474 16.22 10.12 23.13
C SER A 474 17.58 10.33 23.79
N TYR A 475 17.75 11.40 24.57
CA TYR A 475 18.96 11.65 25.37
C TYR A 475 19.28 10.50 26.35
N ASN A 476 18.27 9.70 26.71
CA ASN A 476 18.42 8.57 27.59
C ASN A 476 18.84 7.32 26.80
N ALA A 477 20.15 7.10 26.70
CA ALA A 477 20.75 5.95 26.03
C ALA A 477 20.57 4.64 26.80
N CYS A 478 20.12 4.70 28.07
CA CYS A 478 20.06 3.51 28.91
C CYS A 478 19.00 2.47 28.51
N HIS A 479 18.23 2.72 27.45
CA HIS A 479 17.26 1.78 26.88
C HIS A 479 17.73 1.15 25.57
N ALA A 480 18.93 1.52 25.09
CA ALA A 480 19.53 0.88 23.94
C ALA A 480 19.92 -0.56 24.27
N LEU A 481 19.73 -1.45 23.30
CA LEU A 481 20.15 -2.84 23.43
C LEU A 481 21.65 -2.94 23.13
N GLU A 482 22.39 -3.66 23.98
CA GLU A 482 23.83 -3.85 23.86
C GLU A 482 24.17 -5.28 23.43
N TRP A 483 25.18 -5.44 22.57
CA TRP A 483 25.93 -6.70 22.52
C TRP A 483 27.00 -6.66 23.62
N ILE A 484 26.97 -7.61 24.54
CA ILE A 484 27.85 -7.62 25.71
C ILE A 484 28.76 -8.84 25.61
N PRO A 485 30.09 -8.67 25.46
CA PRO A 485 31.01 -9.79 25.44
C PRO A 485 30.97 -10.58 26.75
N TYR A 486 30.90 -11.91 26.67
CA TYR A 486 30.68 -12.77 27.84
C TYR A 486 31.78 -12.65 28.90
N ASN A 487 33.02 -12.33 28.50
CA ASN A 487 34.15 -12.11 29.41
C ASN A 487 34.02 -10.85 30.30
N LYS A 488 32.99 -10.02 30.06
CA LYS A 488 32.60 -8.90 30.92
C LYS A 488 31.81 -9.35 32.14
N PHE A 489 31.36 -10.61 32.19
CA PHE A 489 30.70 -11.21 33.33
C PHE A 489 31.70 -12.00 34.18
N TYR A 490 31.46 -12.03 35.51
CA TYR A 490 32.21 -12.84 36.47
C TYR A 490 31.30 -13.24 37.63
N ASP A 491 31.76 -14.18 38.47
CA ASP A 491 30.98 -14.82 39.53
C ASP A 491 29.62 -15.33 39.04
N ILE A 492 29.66 -16.10 37.94
CA ILE A 492 28.46 -16.62 37.28
C ILE A 492 27.93 -17.82 38.08
N GLU A 493 26.73 -17.69 38.64
CA GLU A 493 26.08 -18.68 39.49
C GLU A 493 24.75 -19.13 38.88
N TYR A 494 24.50 -20.43 38.83
CA TYR A 494 23.21 -20.96 38.38
C TYR A 494 22.11 -20.67 39.40
N ILE A 495 20.97 -20.15 38.94
CA ILE A 495 19.81 -19.84 39.80
C ILE A 495 18.74 -20.90 39.65
N ALA A 496 18.24 -21.07 38.42
CA ALA A 496 17.05 -21.86 38.16
C ALA A 496 16.97 -22.30 36.69
N LYS A 497 16.17 -23.34 36.46
CA LYS A 497 15.76 -23.82 35.14
C LYS A 497 14.24 -23.73 35.06
N GLY A 498 13.74 -22.93 34.13
CA GLY A 498 12.32 -22.81 33.82
C GLY A 498 11.91 -23.69 32.63
N GLY A 499 10.65 -23.55 32.20
CA GLY A 499 10.12 -24.27 31.02
C GLY A 499 10.84 -23.90 29.72
N PHE A 500 11.31 -22.65 29.61
CA PHE A 500 11.87 -22.09 28.37
C PHE A 500 13.40 -21.93 28.39
N GLY A 501 14.07 -22.13 29.53
CA GLY A 501 15.51 -21.91 29.60
C GLY A 501 16.11 -22.01 31.00
N LYS A 502 17.35 -21.56 31.12
CA LYS A 502 18.12 -21.47 32.37
C LYS A 502 18.42 -20.01 32.69
N VAL A 503 18.48 -19.69 33.97
CA VAL A 503 18.83 -18.37 34.48
C VAL A 503 20.05 -18.48 35.38
N TYR A 504 21.01 -17.59 35.15
CA TYR A 504 22.22 -17.45 35.94
C TYR A 504 22.29 -16.03 36.51
N LYS A 505 22.92 -15.86 37.66
CA LYS A 505 23.29 -14.58 38.26
C LYS A 505 24.74 -14.29 37.87
N ALA A 506 25.08 -13.05 37.56
CA ALA A 506 26.47 -12.65 37.32
C ALA A 506 26.72 -11.18 37.70
N ASN A 507 27.98 -10.83 37.92
CA ASN A 507 28.44 -9.44 38.03
C ASN A 507 28.89 -8.93 36.65
N TRP A 508 28.41 -7.75 36.23
CA TRP A 508 28.80 -7.11 34.98
C TRP A 508 29.81 -5.98 35.22
N LYS A 509 31.07 -6.19 34.79
CA LYS A 509 32.19 -5.26 35.05
C LYS A 509 31.92 -3.82 34.59
N ASP A 510 31.47 -3.68 33.35
CA ASP A 510 31.34 -2.37 32.71
C ASP A 510 30.13 -1.58 33.23
N GLY A 511 29.09 -2.25 33.75
CA GLY A 511 27.78 -1.63 34.03
C GLY A 511 27.02 -1.25 32.75
N CYS A 512 25.84 -0.64 32.83
CA CYS A 512 25.03 -0.30 31.64
C CYS A 512 25.36 1.07 31.04
N ILE A 513 24.99 1.31 29.77
CA ILE A 513 25.09 2.64 29.14
C ILE A 513 24.23 3.66 29.90
N ASP A 514 24.80 4.84 30.13
CA ASP A 514 24.11 5.99 30.71
C ASP A 514 23.80 7.07 29.67
N LYS A 515 24.85 7.73 29.16
CA LYS A 515 24.75 8.80 28.15
C LYS A 515 26.04 8.88 27.34
N TRP A 516 25.97 9.56 26.20
CA TRP A 516 27.15 9.88 25.41
C TRP A 516 28.02 10.93 26.13
N ASP A 517 29.34 10.75 26.07
CA ASP A 517 30.35 11.68 26.56
C ASP A 517 31.03 12.35 25.36
N ASP A 518 30.70 13.62 25.12
CA ASP A 518 31.23 14.40 24.00
C ASP A 518 32.73 14.69 24.11
N GLU A 519 33.29 14.72 25.33
CA GLU A 519 34.72 15.00 25.53
C GLU A 519 35.55 13.76 25.18
N ASN A 520 35.11 12.60 25.68
CA ASN A 520 35.80 11.32 25.49
C ASN A 520 35.38 10.58 24.21
N GLN A 521 34.35 11.08 23.51
CA GLN A 521 33.76 10.47 22.32
C GLN A 521 33.43 8.98 22.54
N ASN A 522 32.84 8.67 23.71
CA ASN A 522 32.50 7.31 24.10
C ASN A 522 31.26 7.27 25.00
N TRP A 523 30.67 6.08 25.18
CA TRP A 523 29.53 5.90 26.08
C TRP A 523 29.98 5.91 27.54
N ARG A 524 29.45 6.86 28.32
CA ARG A 524 29.57 6.83 29.77
C ARG A 524 28.81 5.63 30.31
N ARG A 525 29.46 4.84 31.16
CA ARG A 525 28.86 3.71 31.87
C ARG A 525 28.35 4.12 33.25
N LYS A 526 27.33 3.44 33.75
CA LYS A 526 26.84 3.54 35.13
C LYS A 526 26.74 2.16 35.77
N ASN A 527 26.78 2.13 37.11
CA ASN A 527 26.64 0.91 37.91
C ASN A 527 27.68 -0.15 37.53
N GLN A 528 28.96 0.21 37.57
CA GLN A 528 30.04 -0.76 37.40
C GLN A 528 29.90 -1.89 38.40
N ASN A 529 30.19 -3.12 37.97
CA ASN A 529 30.02 -4.35 38.76
C ASN A 529 28.56 -4.60 39.21
N MET A 530 27.57 -4.15 38.43
CA MET A 530 26.17 -4.42 38.76
C MET A 530 25.80 -5.89 38.60
N LEU A 531 24.86 -6.34 39.43
CA LEU A 531 24.26 -7.66 39.31
C LEU A 531 23.28 -7.73 38.14
N VAL A 532 23.39 -8.80 37.36
CA VAL A 532 22.53 -9.09 36.21
C VAL A 532 22.08 -10.55 36.21
N ALA A 533 20.93 -10.79 35.59
CA ALA A 533 20.44 -12.12 35.28
C ALA A 533 20.75 -12.47 33.82
N LEU A 534 21.42 -13.59 33.59
CA LEU A 534 21.67 -14.16 32.25
C LEU A 534 20.62 -15.24 31.98
N LYS A 535 19.64 -14.95 31.14
CA LYS A 535 18.59 -15.91 30.75
C LYS A 535 18.92 -16.51 29.38
N SER A 536 19.33 -17.78 29.36
CA SER A 536 19.59 -18.55 28.13
C SER A 536 18.39 -19.42 27.77
N LEU A 537 17.93 -19.42 26.52
CA LEU A 537 16.91 -20.36 26.05
C LEU A 537 17.51 -21.73 25.72
N ASN A 538 16.69 -22.78 25.85
CA ASN A 538 17.10 -24.15 25.53
C ASN A 538 17.52 -24.24 24.04
N ASN A 539 18.69 -24.85 23.76
CA ASN A 539 19.24 -25.04 22.41
C ASN A 539 19.42 -23.75 21.59
N SER A 540 19.72 -22.63 22.24
CA SER A 540 19.95 -21.33 21.58
C SER A 540 21.30 -21.22 20.87
N LYS A 541 22.06 -22.31 20.71
CA LYS A 541 23.27 -22.36 19.85
C LYS A 541 23.03 -21.78 18.45
N ASN A 542 21.87 -22.10 17.88
CA ASN A 542 21.36 -21.46 16.68
C ASN A 542 20.33 -20.42 17.10
N VAL A 543 20.40 -19.22 16.52
CA VAL A 543 19.40 -18.16 16.75
C VAL A 543 18.02 -18.71 16.36
N THR A 544 17.20 -19.05 17.34
CA THR A 544 15.85 -19.58 17.10
C THR A 544 14.86 -18.44 16.91
N LEU A 545 13.79 -18.72 16.16
CA LEU A 545 12.68 -17.78 16.03
C LEU A 545 12.05 -17.45 17.39
N GLU A 546 12.03 -18.42 18.31
CA GLU A 546 11.54 -18.24 19.69
C GLU A 546 12.38 -17.22 20.47
N PHE A 547 13.71 -17.33 20.40
CA PHE A 547 14.63 -16.38 21.03
C PHE A 547 14.47 -14.97 20.48
N MET A 548 14.41 -14.83 19.15
CA MET A 548 14.22 -13.53 18.51
C MET A 548 12.85 -12.92 18.85
N ASN A 549 11.80 -13.73 18.94
CA ASN A 549 10.47 -13.27 19.31
C ASN A 549 10.40 -12.78 20.76
N GLU A 550 11.06 -13.48 21.69
CA GLU A 550 11.11 -13.06 23.09
C GLU A 550 11.83 -11.72 23.22
N ILE A 551 13.03 -11.59 22.66
CA ILE A 551 13.79 -10.33 22.71
C ILE A 551 13.01 -9.21 22.03
N THR A 552 12.41 -9.46 20.87
CA THR A 552 11.61 -8.45 20.15
C THR A 552 10.43 -7.98 20.99
N SER A 553 9.71 -8.90 21.62
CA SER A 553 8.56 -8.56 22.48
C SER A 553 9.01 -7.77 23.70
N HIS A 554 10.12 -8.17 24.32
CA HIS A 554 10.69 -7.48 25.46
C HIS A 554 11.15 -6.06 25.11
N CYS A 555 11.84 -5.88 23.99
CA CYS A 555 12.29 -4.57 23.50
C CYS A 555 11.12 -3.58 23.30
N LYS A 556 9.94 -4.04 22.85
CA LYS A 556 8.75 -3.17 22.68
C LYS A 556 8.26 -2.56 23.99
N VAL A 557 8.42 -3.28 25.10
CA VAL A 557 7.91 -2.87 26.42
C VAL A 557 9.02 -2.41 27.38
N ASN A 558 10.29 -2.50 26.98
CA ASN A 558 11.48 -2.19 27.81
C ASN A 558 11.58 -0.72 28.29
N LEU A 559 10.75 0.18 27.76
CA LEU A 559 10.63 1.56 28.23
C LEU A 559 9.75 1.67 29.50
N GLY A 560 8.92 0.67 29.77
CA GLY A 560 8.05 0.61 30.94
C GLY A 560 8.86 0.40 32.22
N ARG A 561 8.58 1.19 33.27
CA ARG A 561 9.30 1.09 34.56
C ARG A 561 8.96 -0.17 35.38
N CYS A 562 7.85 -0.82 35.05
CA CYS A 562 7.32 -1.97 35.78
C CYS A 562 7.48 -3.28 34.99
N ILE A 563 8.41 -3.30 34.03
CA ILE A 563 8.87 -4.48 33.31
C ILE A 563 10.35 -4.66 33.63
N VAL A 564 10.82 -5.90 33.81
CA VAL A 564 12.24 -6.18 34.04
C VAL A 564 13.06 -5.59 32.89
N LYS A 565 14.12 -4.85 33.21
CA LYS A 565 14.92 -4.19 32.19
C LYS A 565 15.80 -5.18 31.43
N LEU A 566 15.78 -5.09 30.10
CA LEU A 566 16.72 -5.76 29.21
C LEU A 566 17.83 -4.79 28.82
N TYR A 567 19.06 -5.17 29.15
CA TYR A 567 20.27 -4.42 28.81
C TYR A 567 20.87 -4.86 27.48
N GLY A 568 20.85 -6.16 27.18
CA GLY A 568 21.57 -6.66 26.04
C GLY A 568 21.47 -8.15 25.80
N ILE A 569 22.31 -8.61 24.89
CA ILE A 569 22.48 -10.00 24.48
C ILE A 569 23.96 -10.35 24.68
N THR A 570 24.22 -11.58 25.12
CA THR A 570 25.55 -12.19 25.17
C THR A 570 25.50 -13.60 24.61
N GLN A 571 26.64 -14.20 24.32
CA GLN A 571 26.76 -15.62 24.00
C GLN A 571 27.79 -16.28 24.91
N ASP A 572 27.40 -17.38 25.55
CA ASP A 572 28.33 -18.20 26.32
C ASP A 572 29.30 -18.91 25.37
N PRO A 573 30.63 -18.68 25.48
CA PRO A 573 31.61 -19.27 24.58
C PRO A 573 31.77 -20.79 24.75
N GLU A 574 31.40 -21.36 25.91
CA GLU A 574 31.50 -22.81 26.14
C GLU A 574 30.29 -23.54 25.57
N THR A 575 29.10 -23.01 25.83
CA THR A 575 27.85 -23.66 25.39
C THR A 575 27.32 -23.12 24.07
N GLU A 576 27.92 -22.07 23.51
CA GLU A 576 27.51 -21.34 22.30
C GLU A 576 26.08 -20.78 22.34
N ASN A 577 25.40 -20.87 23.49
CA ASN A 577 24.04 -20.44 23.67
C ASN A 577 23.98 -18.92 23.84
N TYR A 578 23.04 -18.28 23.14
CA TYR A 578 22.73 -16.88 23.40
C TYR A 578 21.92 -16.73 24.69
N ALA A 579 22.19 -15.64 25.41
CA ALA A 579 21.49 -15.27 26.63
C ALA A 579 21.09 -13.79 26.63
N MET A 580 19.93 -13.50 27.18
CA MET A 580 19.47 -12.15 27.49
C MET A 580 20.12 -11.68 28.79
N VAL A 581 20.57 -10.42 28.80
CA VAL A 581 21.15 -9.77 29.98
C VAL A 581 20.10 -8.86 30.59
N LEU A 582 19.52 -9.30 31.70
CA LEU A 582 18.38 -8.68 32.38
C LEU A 582 18.81 -8.11 33.73
N ASP A 583 18.03 -7.17 34.25
CA ASP A 583 18.18 -6.70 35.64
C ASP A 583 17.94 -7.84 36.63
N PHE A 584 18.82 -7.95 37.64
CA PHE A 584 18.70 -9.00 38.65
C PHE A 584 17.85 -8.52 39.83
N ALA A 585 16.80 -9.26 40.15
CA ALA A 585 15.93 -9.01 41.29
C ALA A 585 16.47 -9.70 42.55
N GLU A 586 17.08 -8.95 43.47
CA GLU A 586 17.72 -9.54 44.67
C GLU A 586 16.73 -10.22 45.60
N ASP A 587 15.48 -9.73 45.62
CA ASP A 587 14.40 -10.28 46.44
C ASP A 587 13.67 -11.46 45.77
N GLY A 588 14.02 -11.78 44.52
CA GLY A 588 13.48 -12.91 43.77
C GLY A 588 12.05 -12.69 43.27
N ASP A 589 11.32 -13.79 43.05
CA ASP A 589 9.92 -13.74 42.67
C ASP A 589 9.01 -13.34 43.84
N LEU A 590 7.87 -12.75 43.51
CA LEU A 590 6.95 -12.17 44.48
C LEU A 590 6.39 -13.23 45.44
N ARG A 591 6.21 -14.49 45.01
CA ARG A 591 5.71 -15.56 45.89
C ARG A 591 6.72 -15.86 46.99
N ASN A 592 7.98 -16.05 46.63
CA ASN A 592 9.05 -16.27 47.59
C ASN A 592 9.27 -15.04 48.49
N TYR A 593 9.13 -13.84 47.95
CA TYR A 593 9.23 -12.61 48.74
C TYR A 593 8.12 -12.48 49.79
N LEU A 594 6.86 -12.76 49.42
CA LEU A 594 5.72 -12.76 50.35
C LEU A 594 5.94 -13.79 51.46
N ASN A 595 6.36 -15.02 51.12
CA ASN A 595 6.63 -16.06 52.11
C ASN A 595 7.71 -15.64 53.13
N LYS A 596 8.80 -15.01 52.66
CA LYS A 596 9.89 -14.54 53.54
C LYS A 596 9.49 -13.37 54.44
N ASN A 597 8.53 -12.55 53.98
CA ASN A 597 8.09 -11.34 54.66
C ASN A 597 6.67 -11.45 55.24
N HIS A 598 6.19 -12.68 55.44
CA HIS A 598 4.89 -12.95 56.02
C HIS A 598 4.72 -12.18 57.34
N ASN A 599 3.57 -11.54 57.54
CA ASN A 599 3.26 -10.65 58.67
C ASN A 599 4.14 -9.39 58.83
N LYS A 600 5.04 -9.08 57.89
CA LYS A 600 5.85 -7.84 57.91
C LYS A 600 5.33 -6.77 56.94
N LEU A 601 4.42 -7.14 56.04
CA LEU A 601 3.93 -6.28 54.97
C LEU A 601 2.60 -5.63 55.35
N TYR A 602 2.50 -4.31 55.17
CA TYR A 602 1.23 -3.61 55.34
C TYR A 602 0.38 -3.74 54.07
N LEU A 603 -0.94 -3.57 54.23
CA LEU A 603 -1.86 -3.57 53.10
C LEU A 603 -1.47 -2.53 52.03
N ASN A 604 -0.92 -1.39 52.44
CA ASN A 604 -0.45 -0.37 51.52
C ASN A 604 0.71 -0.84 50.64
N ASP A 605 1.63 -1.65 51.18
CA ASP A 605 2.74 -2.23 50.41
C ASP A 605 2.20 -3.18 49.33
N LYS A 606 1.24 -4.04 49.72
CA LYS A 606 0.55 -4.96 48.82
C LYS A 606 -0.17 -4.23 47.69
N ILE A 607 -0.88 -3.15 48.00
CA ILE A 607 -1.54 -2.31 46.99
C ILE A 607 -0.52 -1.68 46.04
N ASN A 608 0.63 -1.23 46.55
CA ASN A 608 1.70 -0.67 45.71
C ASN A 608 2.32 -1.72 44.77
N TYR A 609 2.47 -2.97 45.23
CA TYR A 609 2.91 -4.07 44.37
C TYR A 609 1.91 -4.32 43.24
N LEU A 610 0.63 -4.44 43.58
CA LEU A 610 -0.45 -4.63 42.59
C LEU A 610 -0.53 -3.45 41.60
N HIS A 611 -0.38 -2.22 42.07
CA HIS A 611 -0.35 -1.04 41.21
C HIS A 611 0.85 -1.05 40.25
N SER A 612 2.02 -1.54 40.69
CA SER A 612 3.18 -1.67 39.79
C SER A 612 2.93 -2.75 38.73
N ILE A 613 2.34 -3.88 39.12
CA ILE A 613 1.98 -4.96 38.19
C ILE A 613 0.96 -4.46 37.16
N THR A 614 -0.10 -3.73 37.56
CA THR A 614 -1.09 -3.19 36.60
C THR A 614 -0.48 -2.18 35.64
N ARG A 615 0.47 -1.36 36.09
CA ARG A 615 1.21 -0.46 35.19
C ARG A 615 2.04 -1.23 34.17
N GLY A 616 2.77 -2.27 34.59
CA GLY A 616 3.50 -3.14 33.69
C GLY A 616 2.58 -3.81 32.67
N LEU A 617 1.44 -4.35 33.13
CA LEU A 617 0.47 -5.00 32.25
C LEU A 617 -0.17 -4.02 31.26
N ALA A 618 -0.45 -2.79 31.70
CA ALA A 618 -0.93 -1.74 30.82
C ALA A 618 0.08 -1.38 29.72
N ASP A 619 1.38 -1.34 30.04
CA ASP A 619 2.44 -1.10 29.06
C ASP A 619 2.53 -2.24 28.02
N ILE A 620 2.34 -3.50 28.43
CA ILE A 620 2.25 -4.67 27.54
C ILE A 620 1.04 -4.54 26.61
N HIS A 621 -0.14 -4.32 27.17
CA HIS A 621 -1.39 -4.25 26.41
C HIS A 621 -1.45 -3.06 25.46
N LYS A 622 -0.82 -1.93 25.81
CA LYS A 622 -0.71 -0.74 24.94
C LYS A 622 0.16 -0.99 23.70
N ASN A 623 1.09 -1.93 23.78
CA ASN A 623 1.90 -2.38 22.64
C ASN A 623 1.23 -3.52 21.85
N GLU A 624 -0.08 -3.74 22.06
CA GLU A 624 -0.89 -4.80 21.42
C GLU A 624 -0.33 -6.21 21.66
N LEU A 625 0.30 -6.42 22.83
CA LEU A 625 0.78 -7.72 23.27
C LEU A 625 -0.15 -8.30 24.36
N ILE A 626 -0.19 -9.63 24.42
CA ILE A 626 -0.83 -10.42 25.49
C ILE A 626 0.25 -11.28 26.15
N HIS A 627 0.32 -11.29 27.50
CA HIS A 627 1.38 -11.98 28.25
C HIS A 627 1.21 -13.51 28.20
N ARG A 628 -0.01 -14.02 28.36
CA ARG A 628 -0.41 -15.44 28.24
C ARG A 628 0.11 -16.39 29.34
N ASP A 629 1.13 -15.99 30.08
CA ASP A 629 1.67 -16.73 31.23
C ASP A 629 1.92 -15.81 32.44
N LEU A 630 0.95 -14.94 32.73
CA LEU A 630 1.05 -14.02 33.86
C LEU A 630 0.70 -14.79 35.15
N HIS A 631 1.67 -14.95 36.04
CA HIS A 631 1.47 -15.55 37.36
C HIS A 631 2.46 -14.94 38.35
N ILE A 632 2.27 -15.16 39.66
CA ILE A 632 3.09 -14.52 40.69
C ILE A 632 4.60 -14.82 40.58
N GLY A 633 4.95 -15.98 40.04
CA GLY A 633 6.34 -16.41 39.79
C GLY A 633 7.02 -15.63 38.66
N ASN A 634 6.23 -15.05 37.76
CA ASN A 634 6.69 -14.12 36.71
C ASN A 634 6.59 -12.65 37.15
N ILE A 635 6.39 -12.40 38.45
CA ILE A 635 6.50 -11.07 39.06
C ILE A 635 7.76 -11.05 39.92
N LEU A 636 8.71 -10.18 39.61
CA LEU A 636 9.95 -10.04 40.36
C LEU A 636 9.90 -8.82 41.27
N ARG A 637 10.49 -8.97 42.46
CA ARG A 637 10.65 -7.89 43.44
C ARG A 637 12.08 -7.37 43.39
N PHE A 638 12.21 -6.08 43.15
CA PHE A 638 13.42 -5.30 43.36
C PHE A 638 13.27 -4.50 44.66
N LYS A 639 14.32 -3.81 45.11
CA LYS A 639 14.27 -3.01 46.35
C LYS A 639 13.05 -2.09 46.44
N ASP A 640 12.80 -1.30 45.39
CA ASP A 640 11.74 -0.27 45.38
C ASP A 640 10.67 -0.49 44.28
N LEU A 641 10.81 -1.53 43.46
CA LEU A 641 9.92 -1.80 42.33
C LEU A 641 9.44 -3.25 42.31
N THR A 642 8.27 -3.45 41.70
CA THR A 642 7.72 -4.77 41.38
C THR A 642 7.48 -4.81 39.88
N CYS A 643 8.09 -5.77 39.20
CA CYS A 643 8.14 -5.80 37.74
C CYS A 643 7.66 -7.14 37.18
N ILE A 644 7.02 -7.09 36.01
CA ILE A 644 6.68 -8.29 35.23
C ILE A 644 7.93 -8.75 34.46
N THR A 645 8.14 -10.07 34.40
CA THR A 645 9.20 -10.72 33.61
C THR A 645 8.61 -11.78 32.67
N ASP A 646 9.49 -12.42 31.90
CA ASP A 646 9.19 -13.56 31.01
C ASP A 646 8.24 -13.26 29.83
N MET A 647 8.79 -12.57 28.82
CA MET A 647 8.08 -12.22 27.59
C MET A 647 8.09 -13.34 26.53
N GLY A 648 8.57 -14.54 26.87
CA GLY A 648 8.79 -15.63 25.90
C GLY A 648 7.52 -16.14 25.23
N LEU A 649 6.38 -16.04 25.92
CA LEU A 649 5.07 -16.46 25.40
C LEU A 649 4.21 -15.31 24.86
N CYS A 650 4.70 -14.07 24.93
CA CYS A 650 3.97 -12.90 24.46
C CYS A 650 3.64 -13.00 22.96
N LYS A 651 2.40 -12.67 22.59
CA LYS A 651 1.95 -12.63 21.19
C LYS A 651 1.11 -11.39 20.89
N PRO A 652 1.08 -10.93 19.63
CA PRO A 652 0.15 -9.90 19.18
C PRO A 652 -1.31 -10.26 19.48
N ALA A 653 -2.14 -9.24 19.75
CA ALA A 653 -3.55 -9.45 20.08
C ALA A 653 -4.39 -10.03 18.92
N ASP A 654 -3.94 -9.88 17.68
CA ASP A 654 -4.55 -10.41 16.45
C ASP A 654 -3.92 -11.74 15.97
N TYR A 655 -3.06 -12.35 16.80
CA TYR A 655 -2.39 -13.60 16.47
C TYR A 655 -3.39 -14.75 16.26
N ASN A 656 -3.44 -15.28 15.03
CA ASN A 656 -4.22 -16.47 14.69
C ASN A 656 -3.35 -17.73 14.80
N PRO A 657 -3.70 -18.69 15.68
CA PRO A 657 -2.92 -19.92 15.89
C PRO A 657 -2.87 -20.87 14.67
N SER A 658 -3.69 -20.64 13.65
CA SER A 658 -3.85 -21.52 12.49
C SER A 658 -2.61 -21.62 11.60
N GLU A 659 -1.63 -20.71 11.74
CA GLU A 659 -0.48 -20.67 10.84
C GLU A 659 0.73 -21.50 11.27
N ASN A 660 0.85 -21.98 12.51
CA ASN A 660 1.96 -22.90 12.91
C ASN A 660 1.66 -23.67 14.23
N THR A 661 1.25 -24.94 14.09
CA THR A 661 1.22 -26.07 15.06
C THR A 661 0.76 -25.90 16.53
N LYS A 662 -0.25 -26.72 16.85
CA LYS A 662 -0.82 -27.15 18.15
C LYS A 662 -1.49 -26.06 19.02
N ASN A 663 -2.81 -26.22 19.23
CA ASN A 663 -3.62 -25.59 20.28
C ASN A 663 -3.14 -26.02 21.69
N SER A 664 -1.87 -25.80 22.04
CA SER A 664 -1.40 -26.00 23.41
C SER A 664 -1.85 -24.82 24.26
N THR A 665 -2.66 -25.11 25.26
CA THR A 665 -2.91 -24.20 26.38
C THR A 665 -1.59 -24.00 27.12
N TYR A 666 -1.16 -22.75 27.24
CA TYR A 666 0.05 -22.35 27.95
C TYR A 666 -0.28 -21.67 29.29
N GLY A 667 0.63 -21.79 30.25
CA GLY A 667 0.57 -21.11 31.53
C GLY A 667 0.26 -22.01 32.72
N ILE A 668 0.32 -21.43 33.92
CA ILE A 668 0.14 -22.14 35.18
C ILE A 668 -1.36 -22.27 35.51
N LEU A 669 -1.86 -23.51 35.63
CA LEU A 669 -3.29 -23.86 35.66
C LEU A 669 -4.19 -22.92 36.51
N PRO A 670 -3.88 -22.62 37.79
CA PRO A 670 -4.68 -21.68 38.59
C PRO A 670 -4.87 -20.27 37.99
N TYR A 671 -3.98 -19.82 37.11
CA TYR A 671 -3.97 -18.49 36.52
C TYR A 671 -4.62 -18.46 35.13
N ILE A 672 -4.98 -19.62 34.56
CA ILE A 672 -5.54 -19.71 33.21
C ILE A 672 -7.03 -19.39 33.23
N ALA A 673 -7.44 -18.42 32.42
CA ALA A 673 -8.83 -18.01 32.34
C ALA A 673 -9.75 -19.13 31.81
N PRO A 674 -11.01 -19.25 32.29
CA PRO A 674 -11.90 -20.35 31.95
C PRO A 674 -12.18 -20.49 30.44
N GLU A 675 -12.23 -19.39 29.70
CA GLU A 675 -12.40 -19.38 28.26
C GLU A 675 -11.23 -20.05 27.52
N ILE A 676 -10.02 -19.92 28.03
CA ILE A 676 -8.81 -20.54 27.46
C ILE A 676 -8.82 -22.04 27.73
N LEU A 677 -9.24 -22.46 28.93
CA LEU A 677 -9.44 -23.88 29.25
C LEU A 677 -10.53 -24.53 28.39
N ARG A 678 -11.49 -23.74 27.87
CA ARG A 678 -12.51 -24.18 26.90
C ARG A 678 -12.03 -24.14 25.45
N GLY A 679 -10.74 -23.84 25.21
CA GLY A 679 -10.12 -23.84 23.89
C GLY A 679 -10.30 -22.54 23.10
N GLN A 680 -10.71 -21.43 23.72
CA GLN A 680 -10.70 -20.11 23.08
C GLN A 680 -9.29 -19.50 23.03
N ASN A 681 -9.09 -18.52 22.16
CA ASN A 681 -7.82 -17.82 22.01
C ASN A 681 -7.56 -16.88 23.20
N TYR A 682 -6.27 -16.67 23.50
CA TYR A 682 -5.83 -15.69 24.49
C TYR A 682 -6.26 -14.28 24.09
N THR A 683 -6.66 -13.49 25.07
CA THR A 683 -7.04 -12.09 24.91
C THR A 683 -6.39 -11.24 25.99
N LYS A 684 -6.44 -9.91 25.86
CA LYS A 684 -6.06 -9.02 26.96
C LYS A 684 -6.88 -9.30 28.22
N ALA A 685 -8.16 -9.70 28.07
CA ALA A 685 -9.02 -10.06 29.20
C ALA A 685 -8.55 -11.33 29.94
N SER A 686 -7.96 -12.31 29.24
CA SER A 686 -7.40 -13.48 29.91
C SER A 686 -6.21 -13.14 30.82
N ASP A 687 -5.36 -12.15 30.45
CA ASP A 687 -4.31 -11.67 31.36
C ASP A 687 -4.92 -10.94 32.59
N ILE A 688 -6.04 -10.24 32.42
CA ILE A 688 -6.75 -9.58 33.53
C ILE A 688 -7.31 -10.62 34.51
N TYR A 689 -7.80 -11.76 34.02
CA TYR A 689 -8.17 -12.88 34.89
C TYR A 689 -6.98 -13.36 35.71
N SER A 690 -5.83 -13.62 35.07
CA SER A 690 -4.60 -14.03 35.75
C SER A 690 -4.15 -13.01 36.80
N PHE A 691 -4.27 -11.72 36.49
CA PHE A 691 -4.01 -10.64 37.44
C PHE A 691 -4.96 -10.69 38.64
N GLY A 692 -6.23 -11.02 38.46
CA GLY A 692 -7.18 -11.23 39.56
C GLY A 692 -6.75 -12.34 40.51
N ILE A 693 -6.16 -13.43 39.99
CA ILE A 693 -5.60 -14.50 40.82
C ILE A 693 -4.35 -14.02 41.59
N ILE A 694 -3.48 -13.23 40.96
CA ILE A 694 -2.34 -12.59 41.64
C ILE A 694 -2.82 -11.64 42.74
N MET A 695 -3.88 -10.86 42.52
CA MET A 695 -4.47 -10.01 43.55
C MET A 695 -4.91 -10.81 44.77
N TYR A 696 -5.59 -11.94 44.56
CA TYR A 696 -5.97 -12.83 45.65
C TYR A 696 -4.73 -13.26 46.44
N GLU A 697 -3.71 -13.77 45.76
CA GLU A 697 -2.50 -14.32 46.38
C GLU A 697 -1.68 -13.28 47.15
N VAL A 698 -1.58 -12.06 46.61
CA VAL A 698 -0.86 -10.94 47.27
C VAL A 698 -1.59 -10.47 48.52
N ILE A 699 -2.92 -10.42 48.48
CA ILE A 699 -3.72 -9.97 49.63
C ILE A 699 -3.78 -11.05 50.71
N SER A 700 -4.08 -12.29 50.33
CA SER A 700 -4.20 -13.43 51.25
C SER A 700 -2.87 -13.96 51.74
N GLU A 701 -1.77 -13.74 51.00
CA GLU A 701 -0.46 -14.39 51.16
C GLU A 701 -0.49 -15.92 50.96
N LEU A 702 -1.62 -16.47 50.51
CA LEU A 702 -1.86 -17.89 50.33
C LEU A 702 -1.94 -18.26 48.85
N PRO A 703 -1.44 -19.44 48.43
CA PRO A 703 -1.58 -19.90 47.05
C PRO A 703 -3.05 -19.95 46.61
N PRO A 704 -3.35 -19.83 45.30
CA PRO A 704 -4.70 -20.02 44.80
C PRO A 704 -5.19 -21.43 45.16
N TYR A 705 -6.44 -21.54 45.63
CA TYR A 705 -7.05 -22.82 46.01
C TYR A 705 -6.30 -23.58 47.12
N HIS A 706 -5.67 -22.86 48.06
CA HIS A 706 -4.88 -23.46 49.16
C HIS A 706 -5.67 -24.43 50.08
N ASP A 707 -7.00 -24.36 50.05
CA ASP A 707 -7.94 -25.13 50.85
C ASP A 707 -8.50 -26.37 50.12
N GLN A 708 -8.06 -26.63 48.89
CA GLN A 708 -8.49 -27.78 48.07
C GLN A 708 -7.55 -28.99 48.16
#